data_AF-A0A1F5A9B1-F1
#
_entry.id   AF-A0A1F5A9B1-F1
#
_cell.length_a   1.000
_cell.length_b   1.000
_cell.length_c   1.000
_cell.angle_alpha   90.00
_cell.angle_beta   90.00
_cell.angle_gamma   90.00
#
_symmetry.space_group_name_H-M   'P 1'
#
loop_
_entity.id
_entity.type
_entity.pdbx_description
1 polymer ?
#
loop_
_entity_poly.entity_id
_entity_poly.type
_entity_poly.pdbx_seq_one_letter_code
_entity_poly.pdbx_strand_id
1 'polypeptide(L)'
;MRTSIRVALVVLVAATLVAAQKLSEKDLPEQYQEWLNLVAYHIQPIERDVFMQLKDDRDRDLFIETFWKQRDPTPGTPENEYRDELHKRFKYVNEFLGRTTNREGWRTDMGRYYMVLGPPASIERFEASLGIVPCQSWSYYGDPRKDLPPQFILLFYQRGGVGEYKLYDPVSDGPARLLQHQRDIGDPFDYQALHDKILDLAPTLAELSITRIPGEYNYDLSPSPRNNILLASILTSPKKDVNPSYASHFLNYKGVVSTEYLTNYVESYSSTALIQDPVTGLRFLHFSIVPTDVNVDAYVPKNQFYCNFRVDVSLRNGETIIFQYSREFPLYFPQSDWDRVLANGLAVEDSFPIIEGKFRLNVLLTNTVGKQFAVLEKDVEVPPERSTPSIEGPFLGYKFETYQRDVHIPFKVNDRKLVTDPKMTFAKADQIAVLFNVLSATEDLFRGGEARISVRGLREASPVQRSYAVKLDATPFQKTLSIHQTIPAAELDPDYYEILVRLVGAGGETLDEKKNSFVVSPSAAMGHPIANAKGFSLANQFLYRYMLAQQAEKMNRPKAAKSLYDEAYQLNPDYKEGVVMYGNFLNTVGAFREALQVAEKLKGDDRRQFPYHIINGQAFMGQEKYEAALTELLLANRIYNSDTSVLNSLGRCYYRLGRKAEALDALNASLKLNPDQDAVKKLIKEIEK
;
A
#
# COMPACT_ATOMS: atom_id res chain seq x y z
N MET A 1 2.72 -60.38 41.73
CA MET A 1 2.84 -60.15 40.27
C MET A 1 2.76 -58.65 40.04
N ARG A 2 3.91 -58.01 39.79
CA ARG A 2 4.04 -56.55 39.69
C ARG A 2 4.02 -56.13 38.23
N THR A 3 3.13 -55.19 37.94
CA THR A 3 2.88 -54.51 36.67
C THR A 3 4.12 -53.75 36.19
N SER A 4 4.52 -53.99 34.95
CA SER A 4 5.65 -53.34 34.28
C SER A 4 5.18 -52.06 33.58
N ILE A 5 5.55 -50.90 34.10
CA ILE A 5 5.35 -49.61 33.43
C ILE A 5 6.47 -49.44 32.40
N ARG A 6 6.11 -49.44 31.11
CA ARG A 6 6.99 -49.03 30.02
C ARG A 6 7.08 -47.51 30.00
N VAL A 7 8.25 -46.97 30.32
CA VAL A 7 8.57 -45.55 30.13
C VAL A 7 8.77 -45.32 28.63
N ALA A 8 7.85 -44.58 28.00
CA ALA A 8 8.00 -44.10 26.64
C ALA A 8 8.99 -42.93 26.62
N LEU A 9 10.11 -43.10 25.93
CA LEU A 9 11.08 -42.05 25.67
C LEU A 9 10.50 -41.11 24.58
N VAL A 10 9.90 -40.01 25.00
CA VAL A 10 9.53 -38.92 24.09
C VAL A 10 10.82 -38.17 23.74
N VAL A 11 11.34 -38.40 22.54
CA VAL A 11 12.38 -37.55 21.94
C VAL A 11 11.69 -36.26 21.53
N LEU A 12 11.76 -35.26 22.41
CA LEU A 12 11.38 -33.89 22.09
C LEU A 12 12.41 -33.35 21.09
N VAL A 13 12.05 -33.32 19.80
CA VAL A 13 12.79 -32.52 18.82
C VAL A 13 12.55 -31.06 19.20
N ALA A 14 13.47 -30.50 19.98
CA ALA A 14 13.52 -29.07 20.23
C ALA A 14 13.80 -28.39 18.88
N ALA A 15 12.75 -27.88 18.24
CA ALA A 15 12.89 -26.90 17.19
C ALA A 15 13.54 -25.66 17.84
N THR A 16 14.85 -25.53 17.69
CA THR A 16 15.55 -24.29 17.98
C THR A 16 15.05 -23.27 16.96
N LEU A 17 14.03 -22.51 17.36
CA LEU A 17 13.82 -21.16 16.85
C LEU A 17 15.12 -20.40 17.10
N VAL A 18 15.99 -20.35 16.09
CA VAL A 18 17.06 -19.36 16.06
C VAL A 18 16.34 -18.02 15.98
N ALA A 19 16.13 -17.41 17.13
CA ALA A 19 15.83 -15.98 17.18
C ALA A 19 16.98 -15.30 16.45
N ALA A 20 16.72 -14.77 15.25
CA ALA A 20 17.71 -13.98 14.54
C ALA A 20 18.22 -12.91 15.50
N GLN A 21 19.51 -12.94 15.82
CA GLN A 21 20.13 -11.93 16.68
C GLN A 21 19.82 -10.56 16.07
N LYS A 22 19.15 -9.71 16.85
CA LYS A 22 18.85 -8.34 16.43
C LYS A 22 20.19 -7.60 16.35
N LEU A 23 20.60 -7.23 15.13
CA LEU A 23 21.82 -6.48 14.86
C LEU A 23 21.88 -5.24 15.76
N SER A 24 22.97 -5.06 16.50
CA SER A 24 23.18 -3.86 17.31
C SER A 24 23.71 -2.73 16.44
N GLU A 25 23.43 -1.47 16.79
CA GLU A 25 24.03 -0.31 16.10
C GLU A 25 25.57 -0.37 16.11
N LYS A 26 26.15 -0.91 17.18
CA LYS A 26 27.61 -1.06 17.33
C LYS A 26 28.24 -2.05 16.35
N ASP A 27 27.43 -2.92 15.76
CA ASP A 27 27.87 -3.93 14.81
C ASP A 27 27.89 -3.38 13.37
N LEU A 28 27.39 -2.17 13.14
CA LEU A 28 27.41 -1.51 11.83
C LEU A 28 28.78 -0.92 11.51
N PRO A 29 29.17 -0.83 10.23
CA PRO A 29 30.29 0.01 9.81
C PRO A 29 30.19 1.45 10.33
N GLU A 30 31.33 2.07 10.63
CA GLU A 30 31.44 3.40 11.26
C GLU A 30 30.61 4.47 10.55
N GLN A 31 30.66 4.53 9.22
CA GLN A 31 29.89 5.49 8.42
C GLN A 31 28.38 5.44 8.69
N TYR A 32 27.81 4.27 8.97
CA TYR A 32 26.39 4.12 9.25
C TYR A 32 26.05 4.43 10.70
N GLN A 33 26.97 4.20 11.63
CA GLN A 33 26.83 4.66 13.01
C GLN A 33 26.84 6.20 13.06
N GLU A 34 27.78 6.83 12.33
CA GLU A 34 27.85 8.28 12.21
C GLU A 34 26.59 8.86 11.56
N TRP A 35 26.10 8.24 10.49
CA TRP A 35 24.84 8.64 9.88
C TRP A 35 23.67 8.54 10.85
N LEU A 36 23.51 7.43 11.59
CA LEU A 36 22.47 7.29 12.61
C LEU A 36 22.59 8.34 13.73
N ASN A 37 23.81 8.71 14.13
CA ASN A 37 24.04 9.78 15.09
C ASN A 37 23.62 11.15 14.53
N LEU A 38 23.97 11.45 13.28
CA LEU A 38 23.60 12.68 12.57
C LEU A 38 22.07 12.85 12.51
N VAL A 39 21.34 11.77 12.17
CA VAL A 39 19.89 11.80 11.98
C VAL A 39 19.10 11.41 13.22
N ALA A 40 19.72 11.21 14.39
CA ALA A 40 19.11 10.60 15.57
C ALA A 40 17.78 11.23 16.02
N TYR A 41 17.62 12.55 15.85
CA TYR A 41 16.40 13.29 16.20
C TYR A 41 15.41 13.47 15.03
N HIS A 42 15.82 13.10 13.81
CA HIS A 42 15.11 13.31 12.56
C HIS A 42 14.56 12.01 11.96
N ILE A 43 15.22 10.89 12.24
CA ILE A 43 14.79 9.56 11.85
C ILE A 43 13.57 9.12 12.66
N GLN A 44 12.61 8.53 11.97
CA GLN A 44 11.42 7.93 12.56
C GLN A 44 11.73 6.50 13.05
N PRO A 45 11.03 5.99 14.08
CA PRO A 45 11.28 4.65 14.60
C PRO A 45 11.26 3.55 13.53
N ILE A 46 10.27 3.62 12.63
CA ILE A 46 10.13 2.64 11.54
C ILE A 46 11.20 2.77 10.46
N GLU A 47 11.65 3.99 10.13
CA GLU A 47 12.78 4.20 9.22
C GLU A 47 14.06 3.56 9.80
N ARG A 48 14.30 3.80 11.10
CA ARG A 48 15.44 3.20 11.81
C ARG A 48 15.33 1.68 11.85
N ASP A 49 14.16 1.13 12.17
CA ASP A 49 13.94 -0.32 12.24
C ASP A 49 14.12 -0.99 10.87
N VAL A 50 13.70 -0.34 9.78
CA VAL A 50 13.95 -0.81 8.41
C VAL A 50 15.45 -0.77 8.11
N PHE A 51 16.12 0.36 8.38
CA PHE A 51 17.56 0.50 8.12
C PHE A 51 18.38 -0.59 8.83
N MET A 52 18.03 -0.92 10.08
CA MET A 52 18.69 -1.97 10.85
C MET A 52 18.43 -3.39 10.32
N GLN A 53 17.38 -3.61 9.51
CA GLN A 53 17.09 -4.90 8.87
C GLN A 53 17.84 -5.11 7.56
N LEU A 54 18.39 -4.06 6.97
CA LEU A 54 19.17 -4.14 5.72
C LEU A 54 20.45 -4.93 5.98
N LYS A 55 20.75 -5.87 5.08
CA LYS A 55 21.87 -6.83 5.24
C LYS A 55 23.16 -6.36 4.60
N ASP A 56 23.05 -5.69 3.45
CA ASP A 56 24.18 -5.26 2.64
C ASP A 56 24.35 -3.73 2.65
N ASP A 57 25.57 -3.28 2.41
CA ASP A 57 25.94 -1.87 2.48
C ASP A 57 25.33 -1.05 1.34
N ARG A 58 25.21 -1.64 0.14
CA ARG A 58 24.57 -1.00 -1.01
C ARG A 58 23.13 -0.60 -0.71
N ASP A 59 22.36 -1.47 -0.07
CA ASP A 59 21.00 -1.17 0.37
C ASP A 59 20.95 -0.04 1.39
N ARG A 60 21.90 -0.02 2.34
CA ARG A 60 21.98 1.02 3.36
C ARG A 60 22.25 2.37 2.72
N ASP A 61 23.20 2.44 1.79
CA ASP A 61 23.50 3.65 1.03
C ASP A 61 22.27 4.15 0.25
N LEU A 62 21.56 3.23 -0.40
CA LEU A 62 20.33 3.55 -1.15
C LEU A 62 19.19 4.02 -0.23
N PHE A 63 19.06 3.43 0.95
CA PHE A 63 18.11 3.87 1.97
C PHE A 63 18.45 5.28 2.46
N ILE A 64 19.74 5.57 2.68
CA ILE A 64 20.22 6.90 3.07
C ILE A 64 19.91 7.93 1.98
N GLU A 65 20.13 7.61 0.71
CA GLU A 65 19.75 8.48 -0.42
C GLU A 65 18.24 8.77 -0.40
N THR A 66 17.42 7.73 -0.23
CA THR A 66 15.96 7.86 -0.14
C THR A 66 15.55 8.73 1.04
N PHE A 67 16.16 8.52 2.21
CA PHE A 67 15.88 9.29 3.43
C PHE A 67 16.07 10.79 3.21
N TRP A 68 17.13 11.19 2.49
CA TRP A 68 17.39 12.59 2.17
C TRP A 68 16.43 13.14 1.12
N LYS A 69 16.12 12.38 0.07
CA LYS A 69 15.14 12.79 -0.96
C LYS A 69 13.77 13.11 -0.37
N GLN A 70 13.30 12.31 0.60
CA GLN A 70 12.01 12.53 1.27
C GLN A 70 12.00 13.78 2.15
N ARG A 71 13.19 14.37 2.43
CA ARG A 71 13.37 15.57 3.25
C ARG A 71 13.99 16.72 2.45
N ASP A 72 13.99 16.63 1.12
CA ASP A 72 14.52 17.65 0.24
C ASP A 72 13.52 18.80 0.05
N PRO A 73 13.83 20.03 0.49
CA PRO A 73 12.96 21.18 0.27
C PRO A 73 12.94 21.62 -1.20
N THR A 74 13.98 21.30 -1.98
CA THR A 74 14.13 21.73 -3.37
C THR A 74 14.53 20.56 -4.29
N PRO A 75 13.67 19.54 -4.45
CA PRO A 75 14.02 18.30 -5.18
C PRO A 75 14.39 18.48 -6.66
N GLY A 76 14.19 19.69 -7.21
CA GLY A 76 14.64 20.07 -8.56
C GLY A 76 16.09 20.56 -8.65
N THR A 77 16.81 20.70 -7.53
CA THR A 77 18.23 21.08 -7.51
C THR A 77 19.12 19.88 -7.16
N PRO A 78 20.41 19.88 -7.56
CA PRO A 78 21.34 18.81 -7.16
C PRO A 78 21.71 18.83 -5.67
N GLU A 79 21.42 19.92 -4.95
CA GLU A 79 21.82 20.13 -3.57
C GLU A 79 20.61 19.92 -2.66
N ASN A 80 20.83 19.29 -1.49
CA ASN A 80 19.78 19.10 -0.50
C ASN A 80 20.07 20.01 0.68
N GLU A 81 19.40 21.17 0.73
CA GLU A 81 19.72 22.19 1.73
C GLU A 81 19.47 21.70 3.16
N TYR A 82 18.46 20.83 3.34
CA TYR A 82 18.13 20.24 4.63
C TYR A 82 19.24 19.34 5.16
N ARG A 83 19.78 18.47 4.31
CA ARG A 83 20.92 17.61 4.63
C ARG A 83 22.12 18.48 5.01
N ASP A 84 22.46 19.48 4.20
CA ASP A 84 23.65 20.29 4.39
C ASP A 84 23.54 21.15 5.66
N GLU A 85 22.35 21.65 5.97
CA GLU A 85 22.04 22.37 7.19
C GLU A 85 22.17 21.47 8.43
N LEU A 86 21.68 20.23 8.36
CA LEU A 86 21.80 19.28 9.47
C LEU A 86 23.26 18.89 9.75
N HIS A 87 24.09 18.75 8.71
CA HIS A 87 25.53 18.56 8.88
C HIS A 87 26.19 19.76 9.58
N LYS A 88 25.81 20.99 9.21
CA LYS A 88 26.29 22.22 9.88
C LYS A 88 25.90 22.22 11.36
N ARG A 89 24.65 21.86 11.69
CA ARG A 89 24.19 21.73 13.09
C ARG A 89 25.02 20.70 13.85
N PHE A 90 25.18 19.51 13.29
CA PHE A 90 25.89 18.42 13.95
C PHE A 90 27.35 18.77 14.26
N LYS A 91 28.04 19.42 13.30
CA LYS A 91 29.38 19.95 13.53
C LYS A 91 29.39 20.99 14.65
N TYR A 92 28.49 21.98 14.61
CA TYR A 92 28.42 23.04 15.61
C TYR A 92 28.17 22.50 17.02
N VAL A 93 27.19 21.61 17.20
CA VAL A 93 26.87 21.10 18.54
C VAL A 93 28.05 20.31 19.14
N ASN A 94 28.75 19.52 18.34
CA ASN A 94 29.90 18.75 18.81
C ASN A 94 31.13 19.63 19.10
N GLU A 95 31.32 20.69 18.31
CA GLU A 95 32.44 21.62 18.50
C GLU A 95 32.23 22.56 19.70
N PHE A 96 30.99 23.03 19.95
CA PHE A 96 30.73 24.10 20.91
C PHE A 96 29.89 23.68 22.12
N LEU A 97 28.94 22.75 21.96
CA LEU A 97 27.98 22.40 23.02
C LEU A 97 28.35 21.12 23.79
N GLY A 98 29.42 20.43 23.40
CA GLY A 98 29.97 19.27 24.13
C GLY A 98 31.09 19.60 25.14
N ARG A 99 31.59 20.84 25.17
CA ARG A 99 32.84 21.20 25.88
C ARG A 99 32.79 21.03 27.40
N THR A 100 31.60 21.04 27.99
CA THR A 100 31.40 21.02 29.44
C THR A 100 30.93 19.65 29.95
N THR A 101 31.03 18.59 29.15
CA THR A 101 30.51 17.25 29.49
C THR A 101 31.35 16.14 28.86
N ASN A 102 31.18 14.91 29.33
CA ASN A 102 31.91 13.72 28.85
C ASN A 102 31.20 13.01 27.68
N ARG A 103 30.09 13.56 27.19
CA ARG A 103 29.34 13.05 26.03
C ARG A 103 29.48 13.99 24.84
N GLU A 104 29.32 13.47 23.64
CA GLU A 104 29.26 14.28 22.42
C GLU A 104 28.18 15.35 22.51
N GLY A 105 28.46 16.52 21.94
CA GLY A 105 27.63 17.71 22.10
C GLY A 105 26.20 17.51 21.63
N TRP A 106 25.97 16.75 20.57
CA TRP A 106 24.63 16.42 20.09
C TRP A 106 23.77 15.66 21.11
N ARG A 107 24.37 14.94 22.07
CA ARG A 107 23.68 14.20 23.14
C ARG A 107 23.37 15.04 24.39
N THR A 108 23.79 16.30 24.41
CA THR A 108 23.44 17.26 25.49
C THR A 108 22.03 17.80 25.29
N ASP A 109 21.43 18.36 26.34
CA ASP A 109 20.09 18.94 26.22
C ASP A 109 20.10 20.11 25.21
N MET A 110 21.08 21.01 25.31
CA MET A 110 21.24 22.11 24.34
C MET A 110 21.50 21.60 22.92
N GLY A 111 22.40 20.62 22.76
CA GLY A 111 22.69 20.04 21.45
C GLY A 111 21.48 19.33 20.83
N ARG A 112 20.69 18.63 21.64
CA ARG A 112 19.44 17.98 21.19
C ARG A 112 18.46 19.00 20.60
N TYR A 113 18.18 20.09 21.32
CA TYR A 113 17.24 21.09 20.83
C TYR A 113 17.82 21.92 19.67
N TYR A 114 19.13 22.18 19.66
CA TYR A 114 19.82 22.79 18.52
C TYR A 114 19.74 21.91 17.27
N MET A 115 19.92 20.59 17.40
CA MET A 115 19.76 19.65 16.28
C MET A 115 18.34 19.70 15.71
N VAL A 116 17.33 19.72 16.57
CA VAL A 116 15.90 19.71 16.17
C VAL A 116 15.45 21.04 15.57
N LEU A 117 15.73 22.16 16.25
CA LEU A 117 15.19 23.49 15.91
C LEU A 117 16.16 24.35 15.10
N GLY A 118 17.45 24.05 15.14
CA GLY A 118 18.49 24.88 14.58
C GLY A 118 18.91 26.03 15.49
N PRO A 119 19.63 27.01 14.93
CA PRO A 119 20.09 28.17 15.70
C PRO A 119 18.90 28.96 16.26
N PRO A 120 18.94 29.36 17.55
CA PRO A 120 17.90 30.21 18.13
C PRO A 120 17.92 31.61 17.51
N ALA A 121 16.76 32.27 17.47
CA ALA A 121 16.61 33.63 16.99
C ALA A 121 17.35 34.64 17.88
N SER A 122 17.36 34.38 19.20
CA SER A 122 18.15 35.14 20.16
C SER A 122 18.58 34.26 21.34
N ILE A 123 19.70 34.62 21.95
CA ILE A 123 20.22 34.00 23.18
C ILE A 123 20.38 35.11 24.20
N GLU A 124 19.73 34.98 25.35
CA GLU A 124 19.96 35.82 26.53
C GLU A 124 20.69 35.00 27.58
N ARG A 125 21.72 35.58 28.21
CA ARG A 125 22.56 34.90 29.20
C ARG A 125 22.47 35.61 30.54
N PHE A 126 22.29 34.82 31.60
CA PHE A 126 22.15 35.28 32.99
C PHE A 126 23.35 34.87 33.86
N GLU A 127 24.53 34.71 33.25
CA GLU A 127 25.74 34.23 33.92
C GLU A 127 26.30 35.23 34.96
N ALA A 128 26.01 36.52 34.80
CA ALA A 128 26.47 37.60 35.68
C ALA A 128 25.41 38.09 36.69
N SER A 129 24.21 37.49 36.70
CA SER A 129 23.12 37.89 37.58
C SER A 129 23.36 37.34 38.99
N LEU A 130 23.75 38.22 39.92
CA LEU A 130 23.95 37.87 41.33
C LEU A 130 22.69 37.20 41.90
N GLY A 131 22.85 36.04 42.53
CA GLY A 131 21.75 35.26 43.12
C GLY A 131 21.05 34.29 42.16
N ILE A 132 21.36 34.31 40.86
CA ILE A 132 20.83 33.40 39.84
C ILE A 132 21.89 32.37 39.44
N VAL A 133 21.52 31.09 39.30
CA VAL A 133 22.43 30.06 38.77
C VAL A 133 22.71 30.35 37.28
N PRO A 134 23.89 30.04 36.73
CA PRO A 134 24.16 30.27 35.32
C PRO A 134 23.09 29.61 34.45
N CYS A 135 22.36 30.44 33.71
CA CYS A 135 21.32 30.01 32.80
C CYS A 135 21.30 30.89 31.55
N GLN A 136 20.72 30.36 30.48
CA GLN A 136 20.53 31.08 29.23
C GLN A 136 19.21 30.69 28.59
N SER A 137 18.51 31.66 28.03
CA SER A 137 17.26 31.47 27.32
C SER A 137 17.49 31.53 25.81
N TRP A 138 16.84 30.62 25.09
CA TRP A 138 16.91 30.49 23.63
C TRP A 138 15.52 30.73 23.06
N SER A 139 15.37 31.81 22.29
CA SER A 139 14.08 32.17 21.68
C SER A 139 13.95 31.59 20.28
N TYR A 140 12.75 31.07 19.97
CA TYR A 140 12.44 30.47 18.67
C TYR A 140 11.10 30.99 18.12
N TYR A 141 11.02 31.06 16.79
CA TYR A 141 9.77 31.19 16.07
C TYR A 141 9.30 29.81 15.63
N GLY A 142 8.07 29.44 16.00
CA GLY A 142 7.50 28.14 15.67
C GLY A 142 6.67 28.17 14.39
N ASP A 143 6.62 27.02 13.71
CA ASP A 143 5.73 26.78 12.58
C ASP A 143 4.41 26.15 13.06
N PRO A 144 3.25 26.83 12.92
CA PRO A 144 1.96 26.29 13.30
C PRO A 144 1.60 24.98 12.59
N ARG A 145 2.11 24.74 11.36
CA ARG A 145 1.89 23.47 10.63
C ARG A 145 2.51 22.26 11.35
N LYS A 146 3.44 22.52 12.27
CA LYS A 146 4.13 21.52 13.09
C LYS A 146 3.62 21.48 14.53
N ASP A 147 2.45 22.08 14.79
CA ASP A 147 1.88 22.28 16.13
C ASP A 147 2.83 23.02 17.09
N LEU A 148 3.61 23.96 16.56
CA LEU A 148 4.46 24.85 17.35
C LEU A 148 3.78 26.21 17.51
N PRO A 149 3.83 26.83 18.70
CA PRO A 149 3.32 28.17 18.90
C PRO A 149 4.17 29.19 18.11
N PRO A 150 3.61 30.37 17.75
CA PRO A 150 4.33 31.38 16.97
C PRO A 150 5.68 31.78 17.58
N GLN A 151 5.77 31.77 18.92
CA GLN A 151 6.99 32.01 19.66
C GLN A 151 7.03 31.11 20.91
N PHE A 152 8.21 30.61 21.22
CA PHE A 152 8.49 29.91 22.48
C PHE A 152 9.96 30.07 22.88
N ILE A 153 10.25 29.79 24.14
CA ILE A 153 11.55 30.00 24.75
C ILE A 153 11.98 28.73 25.49
N LEU A 154 13.22 28.28 25.24
CA LEU A 154 13.85 27.19 25.98
C LEU A 154 14.87 27.78 26.94
N LEU A 155 14.66 27.56 28.24
CA LEU A 155 15.61 27.95 29.28
C LEU A 155 16.54 26.77 29.58
N PHE A 156 17.85 27.01 29.60
CA PHE A 156 18.85 26.05 30.00
C PHE A 156 19.61 26.55 31.21
N TYR A 157 19.87 25.69 32.20
CA TYR A 157 20.53 26.09 33.45
C TYR A 157 21.55 25.06 33.94
N GLN A 158 22.55 25.51 34.69
CA GLN A 158 23.49 24.63 35.38
C GLN A 158 22.96 24.28 36.77
N ARG A 159 22.68 22.99 36.99
CA ARG A 159 22.20 22.49 38.30
C ARG A 159 23.25 22.74 39.39
N GLY A 160 22.92 23.60 40.34
CA GLY A 160 23.83 23.95 41.44
C GLY A 160 24.99 24.86 41.05
N GLY A 161 24.92 25.50 39.88
CA GLY A 161 25.87 26.55 39.50
C GLY A 161 27.08 26.10 38.67
N VAL A 162 27.24 24.80 38.42
CA VAL A 162 28.39 24.23 37.68
C VAL A 162 27.97 23.06 36.79
N GLY A 163 28.75 22.79 35.74
CA GLY A 163 28.63 21.58 34.91
C GLY A 163 27.80 21.75 33.65
N GLU A 164 27.14 20.67 33.19
CA GLU A 164 26.37 20.66 31.95
C GLU A 164 25.07 21.46 32.08
N TYR A 165 24.79 22.32 31.10
CA TYR A 165 23.49 22.97 30.96
C TYR A 165 22.38 21.94 30.71
N LYS A 166 21.35 21.98 31.55
CA LYS A 166 20.14 21.14 31.44
C LYS A 166 18.96 21.97 31.01
N LEU A 167 18.07 21.37 30.21
CA LEU A 167 16.80 22.02 29.90
C LEU A 167 16.04 22.20 31.22
N TYR A 168 15.72 23.45 31.52
CA TYR A 168 14.89 23.81 32.65
C TYR A 168 13.45 23.39 32.41
N ASP A 169 12.83 22.81 33.42
CA ASP A 169 11.40 22.51 33.42
C ASP A 169 10.63 23.18 34.56
N PRO A 170 9.78 24.19 34.28
CA PRO A 170 8.98 24.86 35.29
C PRO A 170 8.16 23.89 36.15
N VAL A 171 7.66 22.79 35.57
CA VAL A 171 6.81 21.81 36.27
C VAL A 171 7.63 20.94 37.24
N SER A 172 8.79 20.44 36.83
CA SER A 172 9.57 19.47 37.62
C SER A 172 10.76 20.06 38.37
N ASP A 173 11.39 21.11 37.84
CA ASP A 173 12.46 21.83 38.51
C ASP A 173 11.90 22.95 39.41
N GLY A 174 10.94 23.74 38.92
CA GLY A 174 10.35 24.88 39.63
C GLY A 174 11.27 26.12 39.74
N PRO A 175 10.73 27.34 39.97
CA PRO A 175 11.53 28.58 39.99
C PRO A 175 12.67 28.58 41.00
N ALA A 176 12.48 27.92 42.15
CA ALA A 176 13.47 27.78 43.20
C ALA A 176 14.84 27.26 42.70
N ARG A 177 14.84 26.41 41.65
CA ARG A 177 16.07 25.83 41.08
C ARG A 177 16.95 26.83 40.35
N LEU A 178 16.40 27.99 39.96
CA LEU A 178 17.14 29.06 39.30
C LEU A 178 17.89 29.96 40.28
N LEU A 179 17.63 29.84 41.60
CA LEU A 179 18.27 30.63 42.64
C LEU A 179 19.53 29.92 43.19
N GLN A 180 20.60 30.67 43.47
CA GLN A 180 21.84 30.13 44.04
C GLN A 180 21.68 29.70 45.51
N HIS A 181 20.98 30.48 46.33
CA HIS A 181 20.80 30.24 47.77
C HIS A 181 19.47 29.54 48.08
N GLN A 182 19.35 28.28 47.66
CA GLN A 182 18.11 27.50 47.82
C GLN A 182 17.73 27.23 49.28
N ARG A 183 18.68 27.34 50.22
CA ARG A 183 18.44 27.12 51.65
C ARG A 183 17.64 28.24 52.33
N ASP A 184 17.58 29.41 51.69
CA ASP A 184 16.87 30.59 52.21
C ASP A 184 15.47 30.71 51.60
N ILE A 185 15.00 29.66 50.92
CA ILE A 185 13.66 29.57 50.34
C ILE A 185 12.73 28.98 51.40
N GLY A 186 11.67 29.70 51.75
CA GLY A 186 10.65 29.24 52.71
C GLY A 186 9.82 28.08 52.17
N ASP A 187 8.90 28.38 51.25
CA ASP A 187 8.09 27.38 50.54
C ASP A 187 8.53 27.28 49.07
N PRO A 188 9.11 26.15 48.61
CA PRO A 188 9.51 25.96 47.22
C PRO A 188 8.32 25.83 46.24
N PHE A 189 7.08 25.75 46.75
CA PHE A 189 5.85 25.70 45.94
C PHE A 189 5.10 27.03 45.89
N ASP A 190 5.61 28.09 46.55
CA ASP A 190 5.07 29.44 46.42
C ASP A 190 5.62 30.10 45.15
N TYR A 191 4.99 29.78 44.01
CA TYR A 191 5.39 30.26 42.69
C TYR A 191 5.34 31.79 42.58
N GLN A 192 4.42 32.46 43.28
CA GLN A 192 4.30 33.91 43.27
C GLN A 192 5.52 34.56 43.95
N ALA A 193 5.83 34.14 45.18
CA ALA A 193 6.97 34.70 45.92
C ALA A 193 8.31 34.42 45.21
N LEU A 194 8.44 33.24 44.61
CA LEU A 194 9.64 32.88 43.86
C LEU A 194 9.77 33.66 42.55
N HIS A 195 8.66 33.84 41.83
CA HIS A 195 8.61 34.66 40.63
C HIS A 195 9.03 36.10 40.93
N ASP A 196 8.45 36.72 41.96
CA ASP A 196 8.74 38.11 42.34
C ASP A 196 10.21 38.28 42.76
N LYS A 197 10.77 37.29 43.46
CA LYS A 197 12.20 37.26 43.78
C LYS A 197 13.09 37.16 42.54
N ILE A 198 12.71 36.38 41.53
CA ILE A 198 13.46 36.32 40.27
C ILE A 198 13.28 37.61 39.47
N LEU A 199 12.10 38.23 39.50
CA LEU A 199 11.82 39.51 38.86
C LEU A 199 12.75 40.62 39.37
N ASP A 200 12.99 40.68 40.68
CA ASP A 200 13.91 41.64 41.29
C ASP A 200 15.38 41.44 40.87
N LEU A 201 15.78 40.18 40.65
CA LEU A 201 17.17 39.81 40.33
C LEU A 201 17.46 39.84 38.82
N ALA A 202 16.51 39.39 38.01
CA ALA A 202 16.61 39.21 36.57
C ALA A 202 15.21 39.32 35.93
N PRO A 203 14.75 40.54 35.58
CA PRO A 203 13.38 40.78 35.16
C PRO A 203 12.89 39.92 33.99
N THR A 204 13.74 39.72 32.98
CA THR A 204 13.44 38.92 31.78
C THR A 204 13.44 37.40 32.04
N LEU A 205 13.99 36.94 33.17
CA LEU A 205 14.00 35.53 33.57
C LEU A 205 12.74 35.12 34.34
N ALA A 206 12.05 36.07 34.97
CA ALA A 206 10.93 35.80 35.87
C ALA A 206 9.81 35.00 35.18
N GLU A 207 9.36 35.46 34.02
CA GLU A 207 8.34 34.76 33.24
C GLU A 207 8.83 33.37 32.78
N LEU A 208 10.10 33.25 32.38
CA LEU A 208 10.71 32.01 31.93
C LEU A 208 10.86 30.95 33.02
N SER A 209 10.83 31.38 34.29
CA SER A 209 10.77 30.46 35.43
C SER A 209 9.42 29.74 35.53
N ILE A 210 8.38 30.26 34.88
CA ILE A 210 7.01 29.75 34.96
C ILE A 210 6.57 29.08 33.67
N THR A 211 6.92 29.66 32.51
CA THR A 211 6.43 29.20 31.21
C THR A 211 7.46 29.26 30.11
N ARG A 212 7.29 28.39 29.10
CA ARG A 212 8.04 28.41 27.83
C ARG A 212 7.29 29.13 26.72
N ILE A 213 6.01 29.45 26.93
CA ILE A 213 5.16 30.14 25.95
C ILE A 213 4.81 31.49 26.56
N PRO A 214 5.35 32.60 26.02
CA PRO A 214 5.08 33.93 26.55
C PRO A 214 3.58 34.21 26.73
N GLY A 215 3.21 34.71 27.90
CA GLY A 215 1.82 35.00 28.30
C GLY A 215 0.98 33.78 28.71
N GLU A 216 1.55 32.59 28.78
CA GLU A 216 0.79 31.35 29.06
C GLU A 216 1.14 30.71 30.42
N TYR A 217 0.38 31.06 31.45
CA TYR A 217 0.51 30.52 32.81
C TYR A 217 -0.83 30.64 33.56
N ASN A 218 -0.98 29.91 34.67
CA ASN A 218 -2.18 29.97 35.50
C ASN A 218 -2.22 31.27 36.33
N TYR A 219 -3.40 31.63 36.86
CA TYR A 219 -3.56 32.87 37.65
C TYR A 219 -2.65 32.91 38.90
N ASP A 220 -2.34 31.76 39.47
CA ASP A 220 -1.44 31.58 40.62
C ASP A 220 0.05 31.47 40.21
N LEU A 221 0.38 31.80 38.95
CA LEU A 221 1.70 31.60 38.34
C LEU A 221 2.19 30.14 38.41
N SER A 222 1.29 29.17 38.56
CA SER A 222 1.70 27.77 38.44
C SER A 222 1.92 27.38 36.97
N PRO A 223 2.92 26.54 36.68
CA PRO A 223 3.19 26.06 35.33
C PRO A 223 2.03 25.29 34.70
N SER A 224 1.75 25.59 33.43
CA SER A 224 0.74 24.89 32.63
C SER A 224 1.27 23.54 32.08
N PRO A 225 0.44 22.48 31.98
CA PRO A 225 0.78 21.24 31.28
C PRO A 225 1.16 21.44 29.80
N ARG A 226 0.75 22.55 29.17
CA ARG A 226 1.08 22.88 27.77
C ARG A 226 2.58 23.03 27.53
N ASN A 227 3.35 23.32 28.57
CA ASN A 227 4.81 23.27 28.55
C ASN A 227 5.38 21.91 28.12
N ASN A 228 4.80 20.81 28.63
CA ASN A 228 5.25 19.45 28.30
C ASN A 228 4.77 19.02 26.91
N ILE A 229 3.56 19.44 26.54
CA ILE A 229 3.02 19.23 25.19
C ILE A 229 3.92 19.91 24.15
N LEU A 230 4.37 21.14 24.41
CA LEU A 230 5.30 21.86 23.54
C LEU A 230 6.61 21.08 23.34
N LEU A 231 7.22 20.53 24.38
CA LEU A 231 8.46 19.75 24.23
C LEU A 231 8.25 18.50 23.37
N ALA A 232 7.11 17.82 23.52
CA ALA A 232 6.76 16.70 22.66
C ALA A 232 6.55 17.14 21.20
N SER A 233 5.86 18.27 20.97
CA SER A 233 5.68 18.86 19.64
C SER A 233 7.02 19.23 19.00
N ILE A 234 7.94 19.86 19.75
CA ILE A 234 9.29 20.21 19.27
C ILE A 234 10.03 18.96 18.80
N LEU A 235 10.09 17.93 19.63
CA LEU A 235 10.85 16.70 19.33
C LEU A 235 10.26 15.87 18.19
N THR A 236 8.98 16.05 17.88
CA THR A 236 8.30 15.39 16.76
C THR A 236 8.25 16.26 15.50
N SER A 237 8.46 17.58 15.62
CA SER A 237 8.37 18.54 14.51
C SER A 237 9.19 18.19 13.27
N PRO A 238 10.41 17.61 13.34
CA PRO A 238 11.16 17.28 12.13
C PRO A 238 10.64 16.03 11.41
N LYS A 239 9.68 15.33 12.00
CA LYS A 239 9.11 14.07 11.49
C LYS A 239 7.72 14.27 10.85
N LYS A 240 7.10 15.45 11.03
CA LYS A 240 5.70 15.69 10.63
C LYS A 240 5.51 15.84 9.12
N ASP A 241 6.54 16.27 8.41
CA ASP A 241 6.45 16.52 6.96
C ASP A 241 6.76 15.28 6.12
N VAL A 242 7.05 14.13 6.76
CA VAL A 242 7.50 12.90 6.07
C VAL A 242 6.62 11.73 6.44
N ASN A 243 6.00 11.10 5.44
CA ASN A 243 5.29 9.85 5.61
C ASN A 243 6.30 8.69 5.65
N PRO A 244 6.39 7.92 6.75
CA PRO A 244 7.39 6.87 6.87
C PRO A 244 7.12 5.60 6.03
N SER A 245 5.97 5.51 5.34
CA SER A 245 5.58 4.34 4.54
C SER A 245 6.62 3.99 3.46
N TYR A 246 7.35 4.98 2.92
CA TYR A 246 8.42 4.75 1.95
C TYR A 246 9.48 3.75 2.48
N ALA A 247 9.77 3.78 3.78
CA ALA A 247 10.76 2.89 4.39
C ALA A 247 10.27 1.43 4.38
N SER A 248 9.01 1.19 4.75
CA SER A 248 8.43 -0.16 4.66
C SER A 248 8.36 -0.65 3.22
N HIS A 249 8.01 0.23 2.27
CA HIS A 249 7.98 -0.10 0.85
C HIS A 249 9.37 -0.42 0.30
N PHE A 250 10.41 0.29 0.74
CA PHE A 250 11.80 -0.01 0.35
C PHE A 250 12.17 -1.46 0.64
N LEU A 251 11.83 -1.96 1.84
CA LEU A 251 12.09 -3.34 2.23
C LEU A 251 11.21 -4.34 1.45
N ASN A 252 9.91 -4.05 1.35
CA ASN A 252 8.92 -4.97 0.77
C ASN A 252 9.06 -5.14 -0.75
N TYR A 253 9.54 -4.11 -1.44
CA TYR A 253 9.66 -4.09 -2.89
C TYR A 253 11.11 -4.26 -3.38
N LYS A 254 12.06 -4.49 -2.47
CA LYS A 254 13.43 -4.90 -2.83
C LYS A 254 13.38 -6.18 -3.67
N GLY A 255 13.89 -6.11 -4.91
CA GLY A 255 13.91 -7.23 -5.84
C GLY A 255 12.64 -7.39 -6.70
N VAL A 256 11.58 -6.65 -6.40
CA VAL A 256 10.40 -6.49 -7.27
C VAL A 256 10.57 -5.25 -8.16
N VAL A 257 11.11 -4.19 -7.57
CA VAL A 257 11.45 -2.93 -8.22
C VAL A 257 12.98 -2.86 -8.35
N SER A 258 13.48 -2.35 -9.48
CA SER A 258 14.93 -2.20 -9.64
C SER A 258 15.48 -1.14 -8.69
N THR A 259 16.75 -1.29 -8.29
CA THR A 259 17.37 -0.44 -7.25
C THR A 259 17.32 1.05 -7.58
N GLU A 260 17.31 1.40 -8.87
CA GLU A 260 17.20 2.79 -9.32
C GLU A 260 15.84 3.44 -8.99
N TYR A 261 14.77 2.65 -8.90
CA TYR A 261 13.42 3.14 -8.67
C TYR A 261 13.06 3.16 -7.18
N LEU A 262 13.71 2.33 -6.34
CA LEU A 262 13.43 2.22 -4.90
C LEU A 262 13.57 3.55 -4.16
N THR A 263 14.38 4.49 -4.67
CA THR A 263 14.61 5.82 -4.07
C THR A 263 13.57 6.86 -4.47
N ASN A 264 12.74 6.56 -5.47
CA ASN A 264 11.76 7.47 -6.06
C ASN A 264 10.32 6.98 -5.80
N TYR A 265 10.05 6.54 -4.58
CA TYR A 265 8.68 6.27 -4.15
C TYR A 265 7.86 7.55 -4.14
N VAL A 266 6.64 7.47 -4.68
CA VAL A 266 5.67 8.57 -4.67
C VAL A 266 4.40 8.07 -3.99
N GLU A 267 3.87 8.89 -3.07
CA GLU A 267 2.58 8.62 -2.46
C GLU A 267 1.49 8.53 -3.53
N SER A 268 0.39 7.83 -3.22
CA SER A 268 -0.74 7.80 -4.12
C SER A 268 -2.05 7.70 -3.37
N TYR A 269 -3.08 8.28 -3.96
CA TYR A 269 -4.46 7.99 -3.58
C TYR A 269 -4.94 6.81 -4.42
N SER A 270 -5.63 5.87 -3.80
CA SER A 270 -6.11 4.69 -4.50
C SER A 270 -7.46 4.22 -4.00
N SER A 271 -8.25 3.68 -4.91
CA SER A 271 -9.58 3.13 -4.62
C SER A 271 -9.74 1.77 -5.30
N THR A 272 -10.57 0.93 -4.71
CA THR A 272 -10.99 -0.34 -5.30
C THR A 272 -12.50 -0.48 -5.25
N ALA A 273 -13.07 -1.13 -6.25
CA ALA A 273 -14.49 -1.46 -6.29
C ALA A 273 -14.68 -2.87 -6.82
N LEU A 274 -15.50 -3.66 -6.13
CA LEU A 274 -15.90 -4.99 -6.57
C LEU A 274 -17.28 -4.86 -7.20
N ILE A 275 -17.36 -4.98 -8.52
CA ILE A 275 -18.59 -4.72 -9.27
C ILE A 275 -18.93 -5.93 -10.13
N GLN A 276 -20.15 -6.43 -9.98
CA GLN A 276 -20.72 -7.41 -10.88
C GLN A 276 -21.22 -6.73 -12.16
N ASP A 277 -20.67 -7.15 -13.28
CA ASP A 277 -21.09 -6.66 -14.59
C ASP A 277 -22.36 -7.40 -15.03
N PRO A 278 -23.49 -6.71 -15.21
CA PRO A 278 -24.75 -7.35 -15.64
C PRO A 278 -24.66 -7.91 -17.07
N VAL A 279 -23.73 -7.45 -17.91
CA VAL A 279 -23.61 -7.90 -19.30
C VAL A 279 -22.91 -9.26 -19.37
N THR A 280 -21.76 -9.40 -18.71
CA THR A 280 -21.01 -10.67 -18.71
C THR A 280 -21.44 -11.63 -17.60
N GLY A 281 -22.13 -11.14 -16.57
CA GLY A 281 -22.44 -11.86 -15.34
C GLY A 281 -21.23 -12.04 -14.41
N LEU A 282 -20.04 -11.62 -14.84
CA LEU A 282 -18.80 -11.79 -14.09
C LEU A 282 -18.61 -10.65 -13.09
N ARG A 283 -17.86 -10.92 -12.04
CA ARG A 283 -17.47 -9.92 -11.04
C ARG A 283 -16.04 -9.44 -11.29
N PHE A 284 -15.88 -8.12 -11.37
CA PHE A 284 -14.61 -7.46 -11.62
C PHE A 284 -14.13 -6.72 -10.39
N LEU A 285 -12.84 -6.83 -10.11
CA LEU A 285 -12.15 -5.93 -9.21
C LEU A 285 -11.61 -4.77 -10.04
N HIS A 286 -12.14 -3.59 -9.80
CA HIS A 286 -11.69 -2.33 -10.37
C HIS A 286 -10.75 -1.63 -9.40
N PHE A 287 -9.77 -0.91 -9.93
CA PHE A 287 -8.95 -0.02 -9.13
C PHE A 287 -8.58 1.26 -9.88
N SER A 288 -8.32 2.31 -9.13
CA SER A 288 -7.75 3.57 -9.60
C SER A 288 -6.57 3.94 -8.70
N ILE A 289 -5.46 4.37 -9.29
CA ILE A 289 -4.27 4.84 -8.57
C ILE A 289 -3.89 6.21 -9.13
N VAL A 290 -3.74 7.19 -8.23
CA VAL A 290 -3.41 8.58 -8.52
C VAL A 290 -2.15 8.93 -7.75
N PRO A 291 -0.96 8.87 -8.38
CA PRO A 291 0.28 9.39 -7.78
C PRO A 291 0.13 10.86 -7.40
N THR A 292 0.73 11.26 -6.29
CA THR A 292 0.76 12.67 -5.86
C THR A 292 1.71 13.52 -6.70
N ASP A 293 2.69 12.88 -7.32
CA ASP A 293 3.64 13.49 -8.25
C ASP A 293 3.85 12.61 -9.49
N VAL A 294 4.09 13.23 -10.64
CA VAL A 294 4.28 12.55 -11.92
C VAL A 294 5.30 13.31 -12.76
N ASN A 295 6.44 12.68 -13.05
CA ASN A 295 7.34 13.16 -14.11
C ASN A 295 6.79 12.88 -15.52
N VAL A 296 6.88 13.88 -16.38
CA VAL A 296 6.59 13.78 -17.82
C VAL A 296 7.81 14.21 -18.61
N ASP A 297 7.93 13.76 -19.87
CA ASP A 297 8.99 14.17 -20.79
C ASP A 297 8.40 14.67 -22.12
N ALA A 298 9.16 15.47 -22.85
CA ALA A 298 8.73 16.11 -24.08
C ALA A 298 9.01 15.23 -25.30
N TYR A 299 7.95 14.87 -26.02
CA TYR A 299 8.04 14.33 -27.36
C TYR A 299 8.04 15.46 -28.39
N VAL A 300 9.23 16.06 -28.57
CA VAL A 300 9.48 17.23 -29.44
C VAL A 300 8.89 17.09 -30.85
N PRO A 301 8.99 15.94 -31.57
CA PRO A 301 8.51 15.84 -32.94
C PRO A 301 7.01 16.10 -33.14
N LYS A 302 6.18 15.90 -32.10
CA LYS A 302 4.72 16.16 -32.16
C LYS A 302 4.25 17.25 -31.21
N ASN A 303 5.17 17.98 -30.57
CA ASN A 303 4.85 19.01 -29.58
C ASN A 303 3.91 18.49 -28.46
N GLN A 304 4.21 17.30 -27.96
CA GLN A 304 3.43 16.59 -26.94
C GLN A 304 4.31 16.29 -25.73
N PHE A 305 3.69 16.18 -24.56
CA PHE A 305 4.29 15.49 -23.42
C PHE A 305 3.87 14.03 -23.42
N TYR A 306 4.69 13.19 -22.80
CA TYR A 306 4.35 11.81 -22.54
C TYR A 306 4.70 11.40 -21.12
N CYS A 307 3.91 10.46 -20.60
CA CYS A 307 4.14 9.77 -19.35
C CYS A 307 3.77 8.31 -19.56
N ASN A 308 4.73 7.40 -19.41
CA ASN A 308 4.46 5.98 -19.58
C ASN A 308 4.45 5.28 -18.22
N PHE A 309 3.30 4.67 -17.91
CA PHE A 309 3.11 3.88 -16.71
C PHE A 309 3.16 2.39 -17.01
N ARG A 310 3.88 1.61 -16.21
CA ARG A 310 3.74 0.15 -16.14
C ARG A 310 2.97 -0.22 -14.88
N VAL A 311 1.95 -1.06 -15.03
CA VAL A 311 1.15 -1.61 -13.93
C VAL A 311 1.45 -3.08 -13.78
N ASP A 312 1.95 -3.46 -12.61
CA ASP A 312 2.19 -4.85 -12.22
C ASP A 312 1.19 -5.23 -11.11
N VAL A 313 0.31 -6.18 -11.39
CA VAL A 313 -0.72 -6.65 -10.44
C VAL A 313 -0.36 -8.04 -9.92
N SER A 314 -0.52 -8.24 -8.61
CA SER A 314 -0.45 -9.53 -7.94
C SER A 314 -1.63 -9.71 -7.00
N LEU A 315 -2.34 -10.82 -7.17
CA LEU A 315 -3.42 -11.27 -6.29
C LEU A 315 -2.99 -12.57 -5.61
N ARG A 316 -2.90 -12.56 -4.28
CA ARG A 316 -2.40 -13.69 -3.48
C ARG A 316 -3.42 -14.23 -2.51
N ASN A 317 -3.42 -15.53 -2.28
CA ASN A 317 -4.11 -16.18 -1.18
C ASN A 317 -3.03 -16.86 -0.30
N GLY A 318 -2.75 -16.27 0.86
CA GLY A 318 -1.56 -16.63 1.64
C GLY A 318 -0.28 -16.36 0.82
N GLU A 319 0.60 -17.35 0.75
CA GLU A 319 1.85 -17.25 -0.02
C GLU A 319 1.65 -17.51 -1.53
N THR A 320 0.52 -18.11 -1.91
CA THR A 320 0.26 -18.55 -3.28
C THR A 320 -0.25 -17.40 -4.16
N ILE A 321 0.41 -17.19 -5.31
CA ILE A 321 -0.04 -16.23 -6.32
C ILE A 321 -1.18 -16.84 -7.14
N ILE A 322 -2.37 -16.29 -6.96
CA ILE A 322 -3.59 -16.73 -7.65
C ILE A 322 -3.68 -16.09 -9.03
N PHE A 323 -3.38 -14.81 -9.14
CA PHE A 323 -3.43 -14.09 -10.40
C PHE A 323 -2.36 -13.00 -10.45
N GLN A 324 -1.76 -12.79 -11.62
CA GLN A 324 -0.79 -11.72 -11.83
C GLN A 324 -0.74 -11.30 -13.30
N TYR A 325 -0.46 -10.04 -13.56
CA TYR A 325 -0.16 -9.54 -14.91
C TYR A 325 0.69 -8.28 -14.85
N SER A 326 1.31 -7.94 -15.99
CA SER A 326 2.02 -6.68 -16.21
C SER A 326 1.46 -6.02 -17.47
N ARG A 327 1.26 -4.70 -17.45
CA ARG A 327 0.68 -3.96 -18.57
C ARG A 327 1.18 -2.52 -18.62
N GLU A 328 1.51 -2.06 -19.82
CA GLU A 328 1.88 -0.67 -20.10
C GLU A 328 0.66 0.21 -20.35
N PHE A 329 0.71 1.47 -19.90
CA PHE A 329 -0.29 2.52 -20.03
C PHE A 329 0.41 3.79 -20.52
N PRO A 330 0.78 3.84 -21.81
CA PRO A 330 1.35 5.06 -22.37
C PRO A 330 0.30 6.16 -22.39
N LEU A 331 0.68 7.35 -21.95
CA LEU A 331 -0.13 8.56 -22.04
C LEU A 331 0.64 9.61 -22.83
N TYR A 332 -0.01 10.18 -23.83
CA TYR A 332 0.49 11.31 -24.61
C TYR A 332 -0.57 12.41 -24.58
N PHE A 333 -0.16 13.65 -24.36
CA PHE A 333 -1.05 14.80 -24.37
C PHE A 333 -0.34 16.04 -24.93
N PRO A 334 -1.07 16.96 -25.58
CA PRO A 334 -0.48 18.17 -26.16
C PRO A 334 0.07 19.09 -25.06
N GLN A 335 1.10 19.88 -25.38
CA GLN A 335 1.68 20.84 -24.43
C GLN A 335 0.65 21.85 -23.90
N SER A 336 -0.39 22.17 -24.68
CA SER A 336 -1.50 23.03 -24.25
C SER A 336 -2.30 22.50 -23.07
N ASP A 337 -2.23 21.20 -22.79
CA ASP A 337 -2.95 20.56 -21.69
C ASP A 337 -2.14 20.54 -20.39
N TRP A 338 -0.93 21.11 -20.38
CA TRP A 338 -0.01 21.03 -19.24
C TRP A 338 -0.59 21.61 -17.95
N ASP A 339 -1.16 22.82 -18.00
CA ASP A 339 -1.76 23.45 -16.81
C ASP A 339 -2.93 22.62 -16.27
N ARG A 340 -3.68 21.97 -17.16
CA ARG A 340 -4.78 21.06 -16.78
C ARG A 340 -4.24 19.81 -16.11
N VAL A 341 -3.19 19.20 -16.64
CA VAL A 341 -2.56 18.00 -16.05
C VAL A 341 -1.92 18.34 -14.70
N LEU A 342 -1.23 19.48 -14.59
CA LEU A 342 -0.67 19.97 -13.33
C LEU A 342 -1.73 20.20 -12.26
N ALA A 343 -2.86 20.82 -12.62
CA ALA A 343 -3.93 21.12 -11.67
C ALA A 343 -4.69 19.87 -11.20
N ASN A 344 -4.84 18.87 -12.09
CA ASN A 344 -5.73 17.74 -11.87
C ASN A 344 -5.01 16.45 -11.46
N GLY A 345 -3.75 16.29 -11.88
CA GLY A 345 -3.03 15.02 -11.78
C GLY A 345 -3.49 13.97 -12.80
N LEU A 346 -2.85 12.81 -12.77
CA LEU A 346 -3.11 11.67 -13.64
C LEU A 346 -3.51 10.44 -12.82
N ALA A 347 -4.48 9.68 -13.30
CA ALA A 347 -4.83 8.39 -12.74
C ALA A 347 -4.52 7.27 -13.72
N VAL A 348 -4.20 6.08 -13.21
CA VAL A 348 -4.27 4.84 -13.98
C VAL A 348 -5.37 3.96 -13.41
N GLU A 349 -6.29 3.55 -14.28
CA GLU A 349 -7.40 2.66 -13.94
C GLU A 349 -7.29 1.35 -14.72
N ASP A 350 -7.49 0.23 -14.03
CA ASP A 350 -7.68 -1.07 -14.66
C ASP A 350 -8.70 -1.91 -13.89
N SER A 351 -9.08 -3.04 -14.48
CA SER A 351 -9.94 -4.02 -13.83
C SER A 351 -9.72 -5.41 -14.38
N PHE A 352 -9.97 -6.42 -13.55
CA PHE A 352 -9.86 -7.82 -13.94
C PHE A 352 -10.92 -8.67 -13.23
N PRO A 353 -11.36 -9.78 -13.83
CA PRO A 353 -12.36 -10.64 -13.23
C PRO A 353 -11.74 -11.41 -12.05
N ILE A 354 -12.50 -11.60 -10.98
CA ILE A 354 -12.02 -12.22 -9.75
C ILE A 354 -13.01 -13.28 -9.24
N ILE A 355 -12.48 -14.42 -8.79
CA ILE A 355 -13.30 -15.50 -8.17
C ILE A 355 -13.61 -15.21 -6.69
N GLU A 356 -14.58 -15.94 -6.14
CA GLU A 356 -14.88 -15.92 -4.70
C GLU A 356 -13.67 -16.30 -3.83
N GLY A 357 -13.41 -15.54 -2.77
CA GLY A 357 -12.36 -15.83 -1.80
C GLY A 357 -11.82 -14.61 -1.08
N LYS A 358 -10.77 -14.82 -0.29
CA LYS A 358 -10.02 -13.76 0.39
C LYS A 358 -8.65 -13.64 -0.23
N PHE A 359 -8.26 -12.44 -0.60
CA PHE A 359 -7.02 -12.17 -1.31
C PHE A 359 -6.30 -10.94 -0.77
N ARG A 360 -4.97 -10.94 -0.89
CA ARG A 360 -4.17 -9.71 -0.84
C ARG A 360 -3.94 -9.24 -2.27
N LEU A 361 -4.43 -8.03 -2.59
CA LEU A 361 -4.12 -7.31 -3.80
C LEU A 361 -2.89 -6.44 -3.57
N ASN A 362 -1.89 -6.57 -4.44
CA ASN A 362 -0.79 -5.61 -4.57
C ASN A 362 -0.73 -5.13 -6.01
N VAL A 363 -0.74 -3.81 -6.20
CA VAL A 363 -0.57 -3.17 -7.50
C VAL A 363 0.60 -2.21 -7.41
N LEU A 364 1.60 -2.42 -8.26
CA LEU A 364 2.73 -1.55 -8.43
C LEU A 364 2.53 -0.71 -9.70
N LEU A 365 2.48 0.60 -9.54
CA LEU A 365 2.40 1.56 -10.63
C LEU A 365 3.78 2.21 -10.80
N THR A 366 4.43 1.97 -11.93
CA THR A 366 5.78 2.49 -12.23
C THR A 366 5.70 3.57 -13.30
N ASN A 367 6.13 4.79 -13.00
CA ASN A 367 6.42 5.80 -14.02
C ASN A 367 7.81 5.55 -14.60
N THR A 368 7.86 5.11 -15.85
CA THR A 368 9.11 4.76 -16.54
C THR A 368 9.94 5.97 -16.99
N VAL A 369 9.36 7.18 -16.98
CA VAL A 369 10.03 8.44 -17.34
C VAL A 369 10.83 8.97 -16.16
N GLY A 370 10.15 9.28 -15.05
CA GLY A 370 10.78 9.76 -13.82
C GLY A 370 11.44 8.68 -12.98
N LYS A 371 11.31 7.42 -13.40
CA LYS A 371 11.70 6.24 -12.63
C LYS A 371 11.10 6.23 -11.22
N GLN A 372 9.85 6.69 -11.12
CA GLN A 372 9.07 6.74 -9.89
C GLN A 372 8.17 5.51 -9.76
N PHE A 373 7.76 5.17 -8.55
CA PHE A 373 6.72 4.16 -8.35
C PHE A 373 5.76 4.50 -7.21
N ALA A 374 4.53 4.05 -7.37
CA ALA A 374 3.45 4.11 -6.39
C ALA A 374 2.86 2.72 -6.18
N VAL A 375 2.22 2.51 -5.02
CA VAL A 375 1.71 1.20 -4.63
C VAL A 375 0.29 1.31 -4.11
N LEU A 376 -0.57 0.36 -4.52
CA LEU A 376 -1.86 0.07 -3.90
C LEU A 376 -1.79 -1.34 -3.28
N GLU A 377 -2.02 -1.43 -1.98
CA GLU A 377 -2.18 -2.71 -1.28
C GLU A 377 -3.55 -2.77 -0.58
N LYS A 378 -4.28 -3.88 -0.78
CA LYS A 378 -5.62 -4.02 -0.21
C LYS A 378 -5.96 -5.49 0.06
N ASP A 379 -6.56 -5.75 1.22
CA ASP A 379 -7.24 -7.01 1.44
C ASP A 379 -8.60 -6.98 0.75
N VAL A 380 -8.86 -7.96 -0.09
CA VAL A 380 -10.05 -8.08 -0.93
C VAL A 380 -10.80 -9.33 -0.54
N GLU A 381 -12.04 -9.16 -0.10
CA GLU A 381 -12.98 -10.26 0.15
C GLU A 381 -14.04 -10.25 -0.94
N VAL A 382 -14.08 -11.33 -1.72
CA VAL A 382 -15.10 -11.57 -2.74
C VAL A 382 -16.12 -12.52 -2.13
N PRO A 383 -17.33 -12.05 -1.78
CA PRO A 383 -18.32 -12.87 -1.10
C PRO A 383 -18.93 -13.92 -2.04
N PRO A 384 -19.41 -15.05 -1.49
CA PRO A 384 -20.20 -16.01 -2.25
C PRO A 384 -21.46 -15.37 -2.82
N GLU A 385 -21.97 -15.96 -3.91
CA GLU A 385 -23.26 -15.56 -4.46
C GLU A 385 -24.37 -15.82 -3.44
N ARG A 386 -25.23 -14.81 -3.22
CA ARG A 386 -26.37 -14.90 -2.30
C ARG A 386 -27.62 -15.24 -3.09
N SER A 387 -28.50 -16.05 -2.52
CA SER A 387 -29.84 -16.29 -3.09
C SER A 387 -30.84 -15.19 -2.77
N THR A 388 -30.54 -14.32 -1.80
CA THR A 388 -31.41 -13.21 -1.39
C THR A 388 -30.92 -11.88 -1.98
N PRO A 389 -31.85 -10.95 -2.26
CA PRO A 389 -31.48 -9.62 -2.72
C PRO A 389 -30.48 -8.92 -1.79
N SER A 390 -29.47 -8.27 -2.37
CA SER A 390 -28.46 -7.53 -1.60
C SER A 390 -27.85 -6.38 -2.39
N ILE A 391 -27.22 -5.44 -1.69
CA ILE A 391 -26.57 -4.28 -2.30
C ILE A 391 -25.06 -4.53 -2.44
N GLU A 392 -24.55 -4.23 -3.63
CA GLU A 392 -23.12 -4.08 -3.92
C GLU A 392 -22.84 -2.60 -4.23
N GLY A 393 -21.97 -1.96 -3.45
CA GLY A 393 -21.78 -0.51 -3.39
C GLY A 393 -22.25 0.09 -2.05
N PRO A 394 -22.58 1.39 -1.96
CA PRO A 394 -22.51 2.39 -3.04
C PRO A 394 -21.08 2.77 -3.41
N PHE A 395 -20.81 2.84 -4.71
CA PHE A 395 -19.60 3.39 -5.29
C PHE A 395 -19.83 4.84 -5.67
N LEU A 396 -18.85 5.70 -5.39
CA LEU A 396 -18.96 7.15 -5.56
C LEU A 396 -17.98 7.66 -6.62
N GLY A 397 -18.42 8.67 -7.34
CA GLY A 397 -17.64 9.41 -8.34
C GLY A 397 -18.16 10.84 -8.46
N TYR A 398 -17.48 11.67 -9.23
CA TYR A 398 -17.83 13.09 -9.37
C TYR A 398 -18.68 13.39 -10.62
N LYS A 399 -18.92 12.37 -11.45
CA LYS A 399 -19.87 12.37 -12.57
C LYS A 399 -20.02 10.96 -13.17
N PHE A 400 -20.97 10.84 -14.09
CA PHE A 400 -21.04 9.73 -15.04
C PHE A 400 -20.66 10.19 -16.44
N GLU A 401 -19.97 9.33 -17.18
CA GLU A 401 -19.71 9.49 -18.62
C GLU A 401 -20.33 8.34 -19.40
N THR A 402 -20.79 8.62 -20.63
CA THR A 402 -21.39 7.60 -21.49
C THR A 402 -20.38 7.03 -22.46
N TYR A 403 -20.31 5.70 -22.53
CA TYR A 403 -19.42 4.94 -23.43
C TYR A 403 -20.22 3.86 -24.18
N GLN A 404 -19.58 3.28 -25.20
CA GLN A 404 -20.17 2.16 -25.94
C GLN A 404 -20.37 0.94 -25.03
N ARG A 405 -21.45 0.18 -25.25
CA ARG A 405 -21.83 -0.97 -24.41
C ARG A 405 -20.97 -2.20 -24.64
N ASP A 406 -20.44 -2.38 -25.83
CA ASP A 406 -19.66 -3.54 -26.31
C ASP A 406 -18.17 -3.50 -25.91
N VAL A 407 -17.76 -2.48 -25.15
CA VAL A 407 -16.40 -2.34 -24.62
C VAL A 407 -16.47 -2.37 -23.10
N HIS A 408 -15.67 -3.21 -22.45
CA HIS A 408 -15.41 -3.15 -21.01
C HIS A 408 -14.40 -2.06 -20.69
N ILE A 409 -14.70 -1.21 -19.72
CA ILE A 409 -13.81 -0.14 -19.22
C ILE A 409 -13.91 -0.16 -17.68
N PRO A 410 -12.83 0.07 -16.93
CA PRO A 410 -12.90 0.17 -15.47
C PRO A 410 -14.00 1.12 -14.99
N PHE A 411 -14.72 0.72 -13.95
CA PHE A 411 -15.84 1.44 -13.33
C PHE A 411 -17.04 1.72 -14.26
N LYS A 412 -17.10 1.08 -15.42
CA LYS A 412 -18.25 1.16 -16.32
C LYS A 412 -19.21 0.00 -16.08
N VAL A 413 -20.48 0.35 -15.93
CA VAL A 413 -21.59 -0.59 -15.87
C VAL A 413 -22.59 -0.21 -16.97
N ASN A 414 -22.98 -1.17 -17.80
CA ASN A 414 -23.73 -0.91 -19.04
C ASN A 414 -23.02 0.12 -19.94
N ASP A 415 -23.63 1.27 -20.19
CA ASP A 415 -23.08 2.40 -20.96
C ASP A 415 -22.57 3.54 -20.09
N ARG A 416 -22.64 3.45 -18.75
CA ARG A 416 -22.25 4.54 -17.85
C ARG A 416 -20.98 4.20 -17.08
N LYS A 417 -19.93 4.98 -17.32
CA LYS A 417 -18.70 4.96 -16.53
C LYS A 417 -18.86 5.88 -15.33
N LEU A 418 -18.69 5.33 -14.13
CA LEU A 418 -18.50 6.13 -12.92
C LEU A 418 -17.10 6.74 -12.98
N VAL A 419 -17.01 8.07 -13.06
CA VAL A 419 -15.70 8.75 -13.08
C VAL A 419 -15.29 9.03 -11.64
N THR A 420 -14.21 8.41 -11.21
CA THR A 420 -13.83 8.35 -9.80
C THR A 420 -12.65 9.27 -9.46
N ASP A 421 -12.64 9.76 -8.23
CA ASP A 421 -11.46 10.36 -7.60
C ASP A 421 -11.27 9.65 -6.25
N PRO A 422 -10.16 8.90 -6.06
CA PRO A 422 -9.90 8.20 -4.81
C PRO A 422 -9.89 9.08 -3.56
N LYS A 423 -9.73 10.41 -3.69
CA LYS A 423 -9.83 11.35 -2.55
C LYS A 423 -11.24 11.47 -1.98
N MET A 424 -12.27 11.03 -2.71
CA MET A 424 -13.69 11.10 -2.29
C MET A 424 -14.08 12.50 -1.77
N THR A 425 -13.53 13.53 -2.41
CA THR A 425 -13.77 14.94 -2.08
C THR A 425 -14.40 15.61 -3.30
N PHE A 426 -15.51 16.30 -3.09
CA PHE A 426 -16.29 16.95 -4.14
C PHE A 426 -16.37 18.45 -3.87
N ALA A 427 -16.22 19.26 -4.91
CA ALA A 427 -16.52 20.68 -4.90
C ALA A 427 -18.02 20.92 -5.12
N LYS A 428 -18.49 22.14 -4.83
CA LYS A 428 -19.91 22.48 -5.03
C LYS A 428 -20.37 22.38 -6.50
N ALA A 429 -19.45 22.57 -7.46
CA ALA A 429 -19.74 22.42 -8.88
C ALA A 429 -19.94 20.96 -9.33
N ASP A 430 -19.54 19.98 -8.52
CA ASP A 430 -19.57 18.56 -8.92
C ASP A 430 -20.96 17.94 -8.79
N GLN A 431 -21.09 16.78 -9.43
CA GLN A 431 -22.26 15.93 -9.39
C GLN A 431 -21.89 14.61 -8.72
N ILE A 432 -22.29 14.42 -7.47
CA ILE A 432 -21.96 13.18 -6.74
C ILE A 432 -22.70 12.03 -7.41
N ALA A 433 -21.96 11.24 -8.17
CA ALA A 433 -22.44 10.07 -8.88
C ALA A 433 -22.41 8.88 -7.93
N VAL A 434 -23.58 8.27 -7.73
CA VAL A 434 -23.79 7.13 -6.85
C VAL A 434 -24.18 5.94 -7.70
N LEU A 435 -23.31 4.94 -7.76
CA LEU A 435 -23.53 3.67 -8.43
C LEU A 435 -23.70 2.56 -7.39
N PHE A 436 -24.72 1.74 -7.53
CA PHE A 436 -24.83 0.48 -6.78
C PHE A 436 -25.58 -0.56 -7.59
N ASN A 437 -25.28 -1.82 -7.33
CA ASN A 437 -26.01 -2.95 -7.88
C ASN A 437 -26.94 -3.53 -6.83
N VAL A 438 -28.15 -3.90 -7.23
CA VAL A 438 -29.01 -4.84 -6.51
C VAL A 438 -28.78 -6.21 -7.10
N LEU A 439 -28.08 -7.06 -6.36
CA LEU A 439 -27.78 -8.45 -6.72
C LEU A 439 -28.95 -9.36 -6.37
N SER A 440 -29.09 -10.47 -7.10
CA SER A 440 -30.12 -11.49 -6.87
C SER A 440 -31.53 -10.91 -6.75
N ALA A 441 -31.84 -9.91 -7.58
CA ALA A 441 -33.13 -9.25 -7.62
C ALA A 441 -34.24 -10.24 -8.03
N THR A 442 -35.37 -10.15 -7.35
CA THR A 442 -36.60 -10.90 -7.67
C THR A 442 -37.56 -10.01 -8.46
N GLU A 443 -38.50 -10.60 -9.21
CA GLU A 443 -39.51 -9.82 -9.93
C GLU A 443 -40.39 -8.99 -8.99
N ASP A 444 -40.74 -9.53 -7.81
CA ASP A 444 -41.53 -8.80 -6.81
C ASP A 444 -40.78 -7.57 -6.28
N LEU A 445 -39.48 -7.72 -5.99
CA LEU A 445 -38.64 -6.61 -5.58
C LEU A 445 -38.49 -5.57 -6.70
N PHE A 446 -38.31 -6.04 -7.94
CA PHE A 446 -38.17 -5.17 -9.10
C PHE A 446 -39.43 -4.30 -9.32
N ARG A 447 -40.63 -4.89 -9.21
CA ARG A 447 -41.90 -4.17 -9.47
C ARG A 447 -42.39 -3.34 -8.28
N GLY A 448 -42.17 -3.81 -7.05
CA GLY A 448 -42.76 -3.21 -5.86
C GLY A 448 -41.77 -2.55 -4.90
N GLY A 449 -40.47 -2.83 -5.04
CA GLY A 449 -39.43 -2.34 -4.16
C GLY A 449 -38.82 -1.00 -4.56
N GLU A 450 -37.94 -0.51 -3.70
CA GLU A 450 -37.18 0.73 -3.92
C GLU A 450 -35.83 0.71 -3.20
N ALA A 451 -34.91 1.55 -3.66
CA ALA A 451 -33.71 1.89 -2.92
C ALA A 451 -33.87 3.29 -2.30
N ARG A 452 -33.62 3.41 -1.00
CA ARG A 452 -33.58 4.69 -0.28
C ARG A 452 -32.14 5.09 -0.03
N ILE A 453 -31.74 6.24 -0.56
CA ILE A 453 -30.41 6.80 -0.41
C ILE A 453 -30.51 7.95 0.58
N SER A 454 -29.85 7.87 1.73
CA SER A 454 -29.78 8.96 2.70
C SER A 454 -28.36 9.48 2.83
N VAL A 455 -28.21 10.80 2.76
CA VAL A 455 -26.95 11.52 2.94
C VAL A 455 -27.06 12.37 4.20
N ARG A 456 -26.09 12.22 5.12
CA ARG A 456 -26.08 12.92 6.41
C ARG A 456 -24.71 13.53 6.68
N GLY A 457 -24.68 14.83 6.95
CA GLY A 457 -23.49 15.54 7.42
C GLY A 457 -23.11 15.13 8.84
N LEU A 458 -21.81 15.14 9.14
CA LEU A 458 -21.25 14.69 10.41
C LEU A 458 -20.97 15.83 11.39
N ARG A 459 -21.19 17.09 11.02
CA ARG A 459 -21.11 18.22 11.95
C ARG A 459 -22.10 18.10 13.11
N GLU A 460 -21.70 18.56 14.29
CA GLU A 460 -22.52 18.47 15.51
C GLU A 460 -23.76 19.37 15.44
N ALA A 461 -23.63 20.59 14.92
CA ALA A 461 -24.72 21.56 14.85
C ALA A 461 -25.45 21.49 13.50
N SER A 462 -26.75 21.18 13.54
CA SER A 462 -27.65 21.21 12.37
C SER A 462 -27.08 20.50 11.13
N PRO A 463 -26.77 19.19 11.21
CA PRO A 463 -26.23 18.44 10.08
C PRO A 463 -27.21 18.46 8.90
N VAL A 464 -26.68 18.66 7.69
CA VAL A 464 -27.49 18.54 6.47
C VAL A 464 -27.93 17.09 6.33
N GLN A 465 -29.21 16.88 6.06
CA GLN A 465 -29.76 15.58 5.74
C GLN A 465 -30.59 15.64 4.46
N ARG A 466 -30.37 14.69 3.56
CA ARG A 466 -31.12 14.49 2.32
C ARG A 466 -31.47 13.02 2.15
N SER A 467 -32.63 12.77 1.56
CA SER A 467 -33.11 11.41 1.29
C SER A 467 -33.71 11.36 -0.10
N TYR A 468 -33.35 10.33 -0.86
CA TYR A 468 -33.81 10.07 -2.21
C TYR A 468 -34.41 8.67 -2.28
N ALA A 469 -35.57 8.52 -2.91
CA ALA A 469 -36.18 7.23 -3.17
C ALA A 469 -36.07 6.90 -4.67
N VAL A 470 -35.48 5.75 -4.99
CA VAL A 470 -35.26 5.28 -6.36
C VAL A 470 -36.05 4.02 -6.59
N LYS A 471 -36.99 4.06 -7.54
CA LYS A 471 -37.73 2.86 -7.97
C LYS A 471 -36.82 1.94 -8.79
N LEU A 472 -36.99 0.64 -8.63
CA LEU A 472 -36.14 -0.37 -9.25
C LEU A 472 -36.62 -0.79 -10.65
N ASP A 473 -37.81 -0.34 -11.06
CA ASP A 473 -38.51 -0.71 -12.31
C ASP A 473 -38.16 0.17 -13.52
N ALA A 474 -37.22 1.11 -13.36
CA ALA A 474 -36.80 2.04 -14.41
C ALA A 474 -35.98 1.38 -15.55
N THR A 475 -35.51 0.15 -15.37
CA THR A 475 -34.74 -0.62 -16.36
C THR A 475 -35.40 -1.98 -16.62
N PRO A 476 -35.12 -2.68 -17.74
CA PRO A 476 -35.61 -4.04 -17.92
C PRO A 476 -35.15 -4.96 -16.79
N PHE A 477 -36.03 -5.87 -16.35
CA PHE A 477 -35.71 -6.79 -15.27
C PHE A 477 -34.50 -7.68 -15.60
N GLN A 478 -33.55 -7.71 -14.67
CA GLN A 478 -32.40 -8.59 -14.64
C GLN A 478 -32.13 -9.02 -13.20
N LYS A 479 -31.43 -10.14 -13.00
CA LYS A 479 -31.02 -10.56 -11.65
C LYS A 479 -30.05 -9.58 -10.98
N THR A 480 -29.29 -8.82 -11.78
CA THR A 480 -28.42 -7.75 -11.32
C THR A 480 -28.96 -6.44 -11.88
N LEU A 481 -29.52 -5.60 -11.02
CA LEU A 481 -30.03 -4.28 -11.39
C LEU A 481 -29.00 -3.21 -11.04
N SER A 482 -28.55 -2.44 -12.01
CA SER A 482 -27.54 -1.39 -11.81
C SER A 482 -28.17 -0.01 -11.75
N ILE A 483 -28.12 0.61 -10.57
CA ILE A 483 -28.75 1.90 -10.31
C ILE A 483 -27.70 3.02 -10.37
N HIS A 484 -28.03 4.07 -11.11
CA HIS A 484 -27.18 5.23 -11.32
C HIS A 484 -27.91 6.49 -10.86
N GLN A 485 -27.56 6.99 -9.68
CA GLN A 485 -28.14 8.21 -9.11
C GLN A 485 -27.12 9.34 -9.13
N THR A 486 -27.58 10.57 -9.30
CA THR A 486 -26.75 11.76 -9.17
C THR A 486 -27.33 12.68 -8.11
N ILE A 487 -26.46 13.26 -7.27
CA ILE A 487 -26.79 14.22 -6.22
C ILE A 487 -25.96 15.48 -6.46
N PRO A 488 -26.58 16.65 -6.69
CA PRO A 488 -25.81 17.89 -6.85
C PRO A 488 -25.06 18.24 -5.56
N ALA A 489 -23.74 18.37 -5.62
CA ALA A 489 -22.96 18.73 -4.43
C ALA A 489 -23.32 20.13 -3.90
N ALA A 490 -23.84 21.01 -4.77
CA ALA A 490 -24.34 22.34 -4.41
C ALA A 490 -25.51 22.33 -3.39
N GLU A 491 -26.24 21.21 -3.25
CA GLU A 491 -27.32 21.07 -2.27
C GLU A 491 -26.83 20.72 -0.85
N LEU A 492 -25.52 20.48 -0.72
CA LEU A 492 -24.83 20.10 0.51
C LEU A 492 -23.92 21.25 0.98
N ASP A 493 -23.81 21.39 2.30
CA ASP A 493 -22.83 22.31 2.90
C ASP A 493 -21.45 21.65 2.94
N PRO A 494 -20.35 22.43 3.00
CA PRO A 494 -19.03 21.89 3.27
C PRO A 494 -19.02 21.14 4.62
N ASP A 495 -18.82 19.82 4.56
CA ASP A 495 -18.84 18.92 5.70
C ASP A 495 -18.30 17.54 5.27
N TYR A 496 -18.06 16.66 6.25
CA TYR A 496 -17.93 15.23 6.05
C TYR A 496 -19.31 14.59 6.03
N TYR A 497 -19.54 13.65 5.10
CA TYR A 497 -20.83 13.00 4.91
C TYR A 497 -20.73 11.48 5.01
N GLU A 498 -21.77 10.87 5.59
CA GLU A 498 -22.09 9.46 5.40
C GLU A 498 -23.25 9.35 4.40
N ILE A 499 -23.10 8.44 3.41
CA ILE A 499 -24.17 8.03 2.51
C ILE A 499 -24.55 6.58 2.80
N LEU A 500 -25.84 6.33 2.96
CA LEU A 500 -26.42 5.02 3.22
C LEU A 500 -27.43 4.69 2.13
N VAL A 501 -27.25 3.55 1.47
CA VAL A 501 -28.23 2.96 0.55
C VAL A 501 -28.93 1.83 1.29
N ARG A 502 -30.26 1.91 1.36
CA ARG A 502 -31.12 0.89 1.96
C ARG A 502 -32.02 0.29 0.89
N LEU A 503 -31.98 -1.03 0.74
CA LEU A 503 -32.85 -1.76 -0.17
C LEU A 503 -34.13 -2.11 0.58
N VAL A 504 -35.27 -1.67 0.03
CA VAL A 504 -36.59 -1.81 0.65
C VAL A 504 -37.45 -2.69 -0.24
N GLY A 505 -37.98 -3.77 0.33
CA GLY A 505 -38.90 -4.68 -0.35
C GLY A 505 -40.28 -4.08 -0.56
N ALA A 506 -41.12 -4.79 -1.33
CA ALA A 506 -42.48 -4.35 -1.64
C ALA A 506 -43.38 -4.21 -0.40
N GLY A 507 -43.09 -4.95 0.68
CA GLY A 507 -43.77 -4.85 1.98
C GLY A 507 -43.24 -3.72 2.88
N GLY A 508 -42.23 -2.96 2.43
CA GLY A 508 -41.59 -1.89 3.21
C GLY A 508 -40.49 -2.36 4.15
N GLU A 509 -40.19 -3.66 4.19
CA GLU A 509 -39.10 -4.25 4.96
C GLU A 509 -37.73 -3.87 4.39
N THR A 510 -36.74 -3.74 5.26
CA THR A 510 -35.35 -3.53 4.84
C THR A 510 -34.69 -4.86 4.54
N LEU A 511 -34.22 -5.04 3.31
CA LEU A 511 -33.59 -6.27 2.84
C LEU A 511 -32.07 -6.26 3.00
N ASP A 512 -31.44 -5.10 2.76
CA ASP A 512 -30.01 -4.90 2.95
C ASP A 512 -29.71 -3.40 3.10
N GLU A 513 -28.56 -3.07 3.70
CA GLU A 513 -28.08 -1.69 3.78
C GLU A 513 -26.55 -1.62 3.66
N LYS A 514 -26.09 -0.61 2.93
CA LYS A 514 -24.65 -0.36 2.70
C LYS A 514 -24.34 1.11 2.79
N LYS A 515 -23.15 1.41 3.31
CA LYS A 515 -22.71 2.78 3.54
C LYS A 515 -21.37 3.08 2.91
N ASN A 516 -21.15 4.36 2.65
CA ASN A 516 -19.88 4.93 2.24
C ASN A 516 -19.76 6.36 2.81
N SER A 517 -18.61 7.00 2.64
CA SER A 517 -18.36 8.35 3.15
C SER A 517 -17.63 9.20 2.12
N PHE A 518 -17.87 10.50 2.15
CA PHE A 518 -17.20 11.47 1.30
C PHE A 518 -17.11 12.84 1.96
N VAL A 519 -16.38 13.76 1.34
CA VAL A 519 -16.20 15.13 1.79
C VAL A 519 -16.77 16.10 0.76
N VAL A 520 -17.48 17.13 1.22
CA VAL A 520 -17.79 18.30 0.39
C VAL A 520 -16.85 19.42 0.80
N SER A 521 -16.04 19.88 -0.16
CA SER A 521 -15.07 20.94 0.04
C SER A 521 -15.75 22.32 0.09
N PRO A 522 -15.21 23.30 0.84
CA PRO A 522 -15.64 24.69 0.75
C PRO A 522 -15.32 25.33 -0.62
N SER A 523 -14.41 24.73 -1.40
CA SER A 523 -14.04 25.22 -2.73
C SER A 523 -15.20 25.13 -3.72
N ALA A 524 -15.38 26.18 -4.52
CA ALA A 524 -16.42 26.22 -5.55
C ALA A 524 -16.19 25.19 -6.68
N ALA A 525 -14.93 24.99 -7.07
CA ALA A 525 -14.51 24.02 -8.06
C ALA A 525 -13.20 23.33 -7.62
N MET A 526 -12.97 22.11 -8.08
CA MET A 526 -11.77 21.32 -7.80
C MET A 526 -11.32 20.59 -9.07
N GLY A 527 -10.02 20.42 -9.22
CA GLY A 527 -9.44 19.57 -10.26
C GLY A 527 -9.56 18.10 -9.89
N HIS A 528 -9.99 17.27 -10.83
CA HIS A 528 -10.06 15.82 -10.69
C HIS A 528 -9.12 15.12 -11.66
N PRO A 529 -8.47 14.02 -11.25
CA PRO A 529 -7.42 13.39 -12.03
C PRO A 529 -7.92 12.87 -13.37
N ILE A 530 -7.06 13.01 -14.38
CA ILE A 530 -7.35 12.52 -15.73
C ILE A 530 -6.98 11.04 -15.79
N ALA A 531 -8.00 10.19 -15.88
CA ALA A 531 -7.82 8.75 -15.89
C ALA A 531 -7.36 8.21 -17.25
N ASN A 532 -6.23 7.50 -17.25
CA ASN A 532 -5.81 6.64 -18.35
C ASN A 532 -6.29 5.21 -18.09
N ALA A 533 -7.09 4.69 -19.00
CA ALA A 533 -7.66 3.34 -18.92
C ALA A 533 -7.69 2.71 -20.31
N LYS A 534 -7.55 1.38 -20.37
CA LYS A 534 -7.67 0.63 -21.64
C LYS A 534 -9.03 -0.03 -21.73
N GLY A 535 -9.76 0.28 -22.79
CA GLY A 535 -10.98 -0.44 -23.14
C GLY A 535 -10.67 -1.85 -23.66
N PHE A 536 -11.55 -2.79 -23.38
CA PHE A 536 -11.45 -4.18 -23.83
C PHE A 536 -12.74 -4.59 -24.52
N SER A 537 -12.68 -5.04 -25.78
CA SER A 537 -13.89 -5.45 -26.49
C SER A 537 -14.52 -6.69 -25.84
N LEU A 538 -15.83 -6.63 -25.57
CA LEU A 538 -16.61 -7.75 -25.02
C LEU A 538 -16.76 -8.91 -25.99
N ALA A 539 -16.44 -8.74 -27.29
CA ALA A 539 -16.26 -9.86 -28.21
C ALA A 539 -15.16 -10.83 -27.72
N ASN A 540 -14.20 -10.34 -26.94
CA ASN A 540 -13.11 -11.13 -26.38
C ASN A 540 -13.37 -11.60 -24.94
N GLN A 541 -14.62 -11.58 -24.47
CA GLN A 541 -14.97 -11.96 -23.09
C GLN A 541 -14.60 -13.41 -22.69
N PHE A 542 -14.30 -14.28 -23.66
CA PHE A 542 -13.76 -15.62 -23.40
C PHE A 542 -12.43 -15.55 -22.62
N LEU A 543 -11.63 -14.50 -22.82
CA LEU A 543 -10.37 -14.28 -22.09
C LEU A 543 -10.60 -14.13 -20.58
N TYR A 544 -11.66 -13.42 -20.18
CA TYR A 544 -12.01 -13.27 -18.76
C TYR A 544 -12.37 -14.60 -18.10
N ARG A 545 -13.03 -15.49 -18.83
CA ARG A 545 -13.36 -16.83 -18.33
C ARG A 545 -12.14 -17.72 -18.21
N TYR A 546 -11.20 -17.67 -19.17
CA TYR A 546 -9.89 -18.33 -19.03
C TYR A 546 -9.13 -17.81 -17.80
N MET A 547 -9.12 -16.50 -17.55
CA MET A 547 -8.48 -15.92 -16.37
C MET A 547 -9.11 -16.46 -15.07
N LEU A 548 -10.45 -16.49 -14.98
CA LEU A 548 -11.14 -17.05 -13.81
C LEU A 548 -10.90 -18.56 -13.66
N ALA A 549 -10.84 -19.30 -14.76
CA ALA A 549 -10.58 -20.75 -14.74
C ALA A 549 -9.21 -21.05 -14.13
N GLN A 550 -8.17 -20.31 -14.53
CA GLN A 550 -6.83 -20.41 -13.94
C GLN A 550 -6.81 -20.02 -12.46
N GLN A 551 -7.56 -18.98 -12.07
CA GLN A 551 -7.71 -18.62 -10.65
C GLN A 551 -8.35 -19.78 -9.86
N ALA A 552 -9.42 -20.38 -10.39
CA ALA A 552 -10.12 -21.50 -9.75
C ALA A 552 -9.24 -22.76 -9.66
N GLU A 553 -8.44 -23.04 -10.70
CA GLU A 553 -7.45 -24.11 -10.72
C GLU A 553 -6.41 -23.92 -9.61
N LYS A 554 -5.82 -22.72 -9.50
CA LYS A 554 -4.85 -22.38 -8.44
C LYS A 554 -5.45 -22.39 -7.03
N MET A 555 -6.74 -22.12 -6.90
CA MET A 555 -7.49 -22.26 -5.64
C MET A 555 -7.93 -23.71 -5.37
N ASN A 556 -7.48 -24.68 -6.16
CA ASN A 556 -7.83 -26.10 -6.05
C ASN A 556 -9.35 -26.36 -6.12
N ARG A 557 -10.05 -25.66 -7.02
CA ARG A 557 -11.50 -25.78 -7.27
C ARG A 557 -11.76 -26.35 -8.68
N PRO A 558 -11.45 -27.63 -8.95
CA PRO A 558 -11.48 -28.19 -10.30
C PRO A 558 -12.85 -28.17 -10.96
N LYS A 559 -13.95 -28.32 -10.21
CA LYS A 559 -15.31 -28.23 -10.78
C LYS A 559 -15.63 -26.84 -11.32
N ALA A 560 -15.28 -25.80 -10.55
CA ALA A 560 -15.48 -24.42 -10.98
C ALA A 560 -14.56 -24.06 -12.16
N ALA A 561 -13.28 -24.49 -12.10
CA ALA A 561 -12.33 -24.31 -13.19
C ALA A 561 -12.83 -24.96 -14.50
N LYS A 562 -13.33 -26.20 -14.45
CA LYS A 562 -13.90 -26.91 -15.61
C LYS A 562 -15.06 -26.13 -16.23
N SER A 563 -16.02 -25.67 -15.43
CA SER A 563 -17.16 -24.88 -15.92
C SER A 563 -16.70 -23.62 -16.65
N LEU A 564 -15.75 -22.89 -16.06
CA LEU A 564 -15.22 -21.67 -16.66
C LEU A 564 -14.42 -21.92 -17.94
N TYR A 565 -13.62 -22.99 -17.98
CA TYR A 565 -12.92 -23.40 -19.20
C TYR A 565 -13.90 -23.84 -20.30
N ASP A 566 -14.96 -24.58 -19.95
CA ASP A 566 -16.02 -24.97 -20.90
C ASP A 566 -16.69 -23.75 -21.51
N GLU A 567 -17.13 -22.79 -20.69
CA GLU A 567 -17.72 -21.54 -21.18
C GLU A 567 -16.75 -20.75 -22.06
N ALA A 568 -15.48 -20.63 -21.65
CA ALA A 568 -14.47 -19.90 -22.41
C ALA A 568 -14.22 -20.54 -23.78
N TYR A 569 -14.08 -21.88 -23.82
CA TYR A 569 -13.85 -22.64 -25.04
C TYR A 569 -15.06 -22.60 -25.96
N GLN A 570 -16.28 -22.66 -25.44
CA GLN A 570 -17.51 -22.53 -26.23
C GLN A 570 -17.62 -21.15 -26.91
N LEU A 571 -17.23 -20.09 -26.20
CA LEU A 571 -17.26 -18.72 -26.75
C LEU A 571 -16.23 -18.51 -27.87
N ASN A 572 -15.04 -19.13 -27.78
CA ASN A 572 -14.05 -19.10 -28.85
C ASN A 572 -13.17 -20.37 -28.87
N PRO A 573 -13.59 -21.40 -29.62
CA PRO A 573 -12.83 -22.65 -29.75
C PRO A 573 -11.49 -22.52 -30.49
N ASP A 574 -11.27 -21.41 -31.21
CA ASP A 574 -10.10 -21.21 -32.06
C ASP A 574 -9.00 -20.39 -31.37
N TYR A 575 -9.23 -19.91 -30.15
CA TYR A 575 -8.20 -19.27 -29.32
C TYR A 575 -7.17 -20.29 -28.81
N LYS A 576 -6.07 -20.44 -29.55
CA LYS A 576 -5.08 -21.52 -29.37
C LYS A 576 -4.45 -21.55 -27.99
N GLU A 577 -4.13 -20.40 -27.39
CA GLU A 577 -3.60 -20.33 -26.02
C GLU A 577 -4.61 -20.88 -25.01
N GLY A 578 -5.91 -20.58 -25.20
CA GLY A 578 -7.00 -21.13 -24.41
C GLY A 578 -7.15 -22.64 -24.54
N VAL A 579 -6.98 -23.18 -25.75
CA VAL A 579 -6.96 -24.63 -26.01
C VAL A 579 -5.83 -25.31 -25.26
N VAL A 580 -4.63 -24.71 -25.24
CA VAL A 580 -3.49 -25.23 -24.47
C VAL A 580 -3.79 -25.22 -22.97
N MET A 581 -4.27 -24.09 -22.43
CA MET A 581 -4.64 -23.99 -21.01
C MET A 581 -5.68 -25.05 -20.64
N TYR A 582 -6.72 -25.20 -21.44
CA TYR A 582 -7.81 -26.11 -21.15
C TYR A 582 -7.39 -27.58 -21.28
N GLY A 583 -6.66 -27.95 -22.34
CA GLY A 583 -6.16 -29.32 -22.53
C GLY A 583 -5.23 -29.77 -21.40
N ASN A 584 -4.34 -28.88 -20.94
CA ASN A 584 -3.48 -29.15 -19.78
C ASN A 584 -4.30 -29.36 -18.50
N PHE A 585 -5.29 -28.51 -18.26
CA PHE A 585 -6.20 -28.66 -17.13
C PHE A 585 -6.95 -30.00 -17.18
N LEU A 586 -7.48 -30.39 -18.35
CA LEU A 586 -8.19 -31.66 -18.56
C LEU A 586 -7.30 -32.88 -18.24
N ASN A 587 -6.03 -32.84 -18.64
CA ASN A 587 -5.06 -33.87 -18.26
C ASN A 587 -4.85 -33.92 -16.74
N THR A 588 -4.72 -32.77 -16.08
CA THR A 588 -4.54 -32.69 -14.62
C THR A 588 -5.72 -33.28 -13.87
N VAL A 589 -6.97 -33.07 -14.33
CA VAL A 589 -8.18 -33.62 -13.69
C VAL A 589 -8.57 -35.03 -14.19
N GLY A 590 -7.78 -35.65 -15.06
CA GLY A 590 -8.02 -37.01 -15.55
C GLY A 590 -9.05 -37.14 -16.68
N ALA A 591 -9.50 -36.03 -17.26
CA ALA A 591 -10.45 -35.98 -18.37
C ALA A 591 -9.75 -36.20 -19.72
N PHE A 592 -8.98 -37.29 -19.83
CA PHE A 592 -8.04 -37.51 -20.93
C PHE A 592 -8.68 -37.59 -22.32
N ARG A 593 -9.91 -38.10 -22.43
CA ARG A 593 -10.62 -38.16 -23.72
C ARG A 593 -11.00 -36.76 -24.22
N GLU A 594 -11.48 -35.91 -23.32
CA GLU A 594 -11.78 -34.51 -23.63
C GLU A 594 -10.49 -33.74 -23.95
N ALA A 595 -9.39 -34.01 -23.23
CA ALA A 595 -8.09 -33.38 -23.50
C ALA A 595 -7.63 -33.62 -24.94
N LEU A 596 -7.72 -34.86 -25.43
CA LEU A 596 -7.42 -35.21 -26.83
C LEU A 596 -8.33 -34.48 -27.82
N GLN A 597 -9.64 -34.42 -27.53
CA GLN A 597 -10.60 -33.76 -28.40
C GLN A 597 -10.33 -32.25 -28.51
N VAL A 598 -10.03 -31.60 -27.39
CA VAL A 598 -9.67 -30.17 -27.35
C VAL A 598 -8.35 -29.94 -28.09
N ALA A 599 -7.35 -30.81 -27.89
CA ALA A 599 -6.04 -30.70 -28.53
C ALA A 599 -6.09 -30.76 -30.07
N GLU A 600 -7.09 -31.39 -30.69
CA GLU A 600 -7.24 -31.40 -32.16
C GLU A 600 -7.29 -29.98 -32.76
N LYS A 601 -7.72 -28.98 -32.00
CA LYS A 601 -7.69 -27.57 -32.43
C LYS A 601 -6.29 -26.99 -32.60
N LEU A 602 -5.25 -27.64 -32.05
CA LEU A 602 -3.85 -27.26 -32.21
C LEU A 602 -3.16 -28.00 -33.35
N LYS A 603 -3.83 -29.00 -33.93
CA LYS A 603 -3.24 -29.87 -34.95
C LYS A 603 -2.90 -29.09 -36.22
N GLY A 604 -1.67 -29.25 -36.69
CA GLY A 604 -1.16 -28.53 -37.86
C GLY A 604 -0.81 -27.06 -37.63
N ASP A 605 -0.87 -26.56 -36.39
CA ASP A 605 -0.34 -25.24 -36.03
C ASP A 605 1.13 -25.36 -35.63
N ASP A 606 2.02 -24.86 -36.49
CA ASP A 606 3.47 -24.91 -36.31
C ASP A 606 3.95 -24.30 -34.98
N ARG A 607 3.25 -23.27 -34.47
CA ARG A 607 3.60 -22.62 -33.19
C ARG A 607 3.06 -23.37 -31.98
N ARG A 608 2.22 -24.38 -32.19
CA ARG A 608 1.54 -25.15 -31.14
C ARG A 608 1.79 -26.66 -31.25
N GLN A 609 2.72 -27.11 -32.10
CA GLN A 609 3.12 -28.51 -32.19
C GLN A 609 3.61 -29.06 -30.84
N PHE A 610 4.45 -28.30 -30.13
CA PHE A 610 4.96 -28.72 -28.82
C PHE A 610 3.83 -28.97 -27.80
N PRO A 611 2.96 -27.99 -27.47
CA PRO A 611 1.88 -28.24 -26.53
C PRO A 611 0.86 -29.26 -27.03
N TYR A 612 0.60 -29.37 -28.35
CA TYR A 612 -0.24 -30.43 -28.92
C TYR A 612 0.27 -31.83 -28.55
N HIS A 613 1.55 -32.10 -28.80
CA HIS A 613 2.16 -33.39 -28.50
C HIS A 613 2.26 -33.67 -26.99
N ILE A 614 2.49 -32.65 -26.16
CA ILE A 614 2.45 -32.81 -24.69
C ILE A 614 1.06 -33.23 -24.22
N ILE A 615 0.03 -32.48 -24.63
CA ILE A 615 -1.34 -32.72 -24.18
C ILE A 615 -1.77 -34.14 -24.59
N ASN A 616 -1.52 -34.53 -25.84
CA ASN A 616 -1.84 -35.87 -26.32
C ASN A 616 -1.03 -36.97 -25.62
N GLY A 617 0.28 -36.76 -25.47
CA GLY A 617 1.16 -37.71 -24.81
C GLY A 617 0.76 -38.00 -23.36
N GLN A 618 0.48 -36.94 -22.59
CA GLN A 618 -0.02 -37.06 -21.22
C GLN A 618 -1.42 -37.70 -21.16
N ALA A 619 -2.32 -37.35 -22.09
CA ALA A 619 -3.64 -37.94 -22.17
C ALA A 619 -3.60 -39.44 -22.47
N PHE A 620 -2.76 -39.87 -23.41
CA PHE A 620 -2.55 -41.29 -23.71
C PHE A 620 -1.91 -42.03 -22.54
N MET A 621 -0.92 -41.42 -21.86
CA MET A 621 -0.29 -41.98 -20.68
C MET A 621 -1.31 -42.19 -19.55
N GLY A 622 -2.20 -41.21 -19.32
CA GLY A 622 -3.28 -41.30 -18.35
C GLY A 622 -4.34 -42.36 -18.69
N GLN A 623 -4.53 -42.66 -19.97
CA GLN A 623 -5.34 -43.80 -20.46
C GLN A 623 -4.59 -45.14 -20.47
N GLU A 624 -3.38 -45.19 -19.90
CA GLU A 624 -2.48 -46.36 -19.91
C GLU A 624 -2.07 -46.86 -21.29
N LYS A 625 -2.19 -46.03 -22.33
CA LYS A 625 -1.75 -46.31 -23.71
C LYS A 625 -0.30 -45.87 -23.89
N TYR A 626 0.62 -46.56 -23.23
CA TYR A 626 2.01 -46.10 -23.06
C TYR A 626 2.79 -45.98 -24.37
N GLU A 627 2.54 -46.82 -25.38
CA GLU A 627 3.19 -46.74 -26.69
C GLU A 627 2.74 -45.51 -27.49
N ALA A 628 1.44 -45.21 -27.47
CA ALA A 628 0.90 -44.01 -28.09
C ALA A 628 1.40 -42.75 -27.38
N ALA A 629 1.42 -42.78 -26.05
CA ALA A 629 1.99 -41.72 -25.23
C ALA A 629 3.46 -41.47 -25.56
N LEU A 630 4.26 -42.54 -25.65
CA LEU A 630 5.68 -42.46 -25.97
C LEU A 630 5.91 -41.83 -27.35
N THR A 631 5.08 -42.18 -28.33
CA THR A 631 5.16 -41.60 -29.69
C THR A 631 4.99 -40.09 -29.67
N GLU A 632 3.92 -39.60 -29.02
CA GLU A 632 3.65 -38.16 -28.91
C GLU A 632 4.72 -37.44 -28.07
N LEU A 633 5.11 -38.00 -26.92
CA LEU A 633 6.10 -37.38 -26.03
C LEU A 633 7.49 -37.30 -26.68
N LEU A 634 7.88 -38.26 -27.51
CA LEU A 634 9.13 -38.20 -28.27
C LEU A 634 9.10 -37.09 -29.33
N LEU A 635 7.95 -36.83 -29.96
CA LEU A 635 7.78 -35.69 -30.87
C LEU A 635 7.89 -34.37 -30.11
N ALA A 636 7.26 -34.24 -28.94
CA ALA A 636 7.43 -33.07 -28.07
C ALA A 636 8.91 -32.86 -27.68
N ASN A 637 9.58 -33.92 -27.25
CA ASN A 637 10.99 -33.88 -26.84
C ASN A 637 11.94 -33.55 -27.99
N ARG A 638 11.59 -33.89 -29.24
CA ARG A 638 12.36 -33.50 -30.43
C ARG A 638 12.26 -32.00 -30.71
N ILE A 639 11.12 -31.38 -30.41
CA ILE A 639 10.92 -29.92 -30.55
C ILE A 639 11.65 -29.18 -29.43
N TYR A 640 11.49 -29.64 -28.19
CA TYR A 640 12.16 -29.07 -27.03
C TYR A 640 12.48 -30.18 -26.01
N ASN A 641 13.77 -30.45 -25.83
CA ASN A 641 14.28 -31.60 -25.08
C ASN A 641 14.60 -31.30 -23.60
N SER A 642 14.32 -30.07 -23.15
CA SER A 642 14.68 -29.57 -21.82
C SER A 642 13.44 -29.22 -21.00
N ASP A 643 12.32 -29.88 -21.27
CA ASP A 643 11.09 -29.78 -20.48
C ASP A 643 11.01 -30.93 -19.48
N THR A 644 10.96 -30.60 -18.19
CA THR A 644 10.92 -31.60 -17.12
C THR A 644 9.63 -32.40 -17.11
N SER A 645 8.49 -31.80 -17.50
CA SER A 645 7.21 -32.50 -17.58
C SER A 645 7.21 -33.58 -18.66
N VAL A 646 7.78 -33.28 -19.83
CA VAL A 646 7.99 -34.24 -20.92
C VAL A 646 8.93 -35.36 -20.50
N LEU A 647 10.10 -35.04 -19.94
CA LEU A 647 11.07 -36.04 -19.50
C LEU A 647 10.51 -36.95 -18.39
N ASN A 648 9.75 -36.38 -17.45
CA ASN A 648 9.05 -37.14 -16.42
C ASN A 648 8.00 -38.09 -17.01
N SER A 649 7.24 -37.62 -18.01
CA SER A 649 6.22 -38.42 -18.68
C SER A 649 6.85 -39.53 -19.52
N LEU A 650 7.96 -39.25 -20.22
CA LEU A 650 8.77 -40.25 -20.94
C LEU A 650 9.30 -41.32 -19.99
N GLY A 651 9.91 -40.91 -18.88
CA GLY A 651 10.44 -41.82 -17.87
C GLY A 651 9.37 -42.77 -17.30
N ARG A 652 8.18 -42.24 -17.00
CA ARG A 652 7.02 -43.05 -16.57
C ARG A 652 6.55 -44.02 -17.65
N CYS A 653 6.45 -43.57 -18.91
CA CYS A 653 6.05 -44.43 -20.01
C CYS A 653 7.07 -45.57 -20.23
N TYR A 654 8.36 -45.26 -20.27
CA TYR A 654 9.42 -46.27 -20.39
C TYR A 654 9.37 -47.29 -19.27
N TYR A 655 9.20 -46.84 -18.02
CA TYR A 655 9.10 -47.75 -16.88
C TYR A 655 7.90 -48.69 -16.99
N ARG A 656 6.71 -48.17 -17.33
CA ARG A 656 5.50 -48.98 -17.51
C ARG A 656 5.60 -49.97 -18.67
N LEU A 657 6.47 -49.69 -19.66
CA LEU A 657 6.80 -50.59 -20.77
C LEU A 657 7.96 -51.55 -20.47
N GLY A 658 8.51 -51.56 -19.25
CA GLY A 658 9.62 -52.42 -18.85
C GLY A 658 11.01 -51.95 -19.33
N ARG A 659 11.10 -50.76 -19.94
CA ARG A 659 12.32 -50.16 -20.48
C ARG A 659 13.05 -49.37 -19.39
N LYS A 660 13.59 -50.10 -18.41
CA LYS A 660 14.17 -49.51 -17.17
C LYS A 660 15.34 -48.56 -17.44
N ALA A 661 16.22 -48.87 -18.40
CA ALA A 661 17.40 -48.04 -18.69
C ALA A 661 16.99 -46.67 -19.23
N GLU A 662 16.12 -46.65 -20.25
CA GLU A 662 15.61 -45.40 -20.84
C GLU A 662 14.76 -44.59 -19.86
N ALA A 663 14.05 -45.27 -18.94
CA ALA A 663 13.33 -44.62 -17.86
C ALA A 663 14.28 -43.84 -16.93
N LEU A 664 15.37 -44.48 -16.49
CA LEU A 664 16.38 -43.84 -15.64
C LEU A 664 17.07 -42.68 -16.37
N ASP A 665 17.41 -42.83 -17.65
CA ASP A 665 18.04 -41.78 -18.44
C ASP A 665 17.15 -40.52 -18.51
N ALA A 666 15.87 -40.68 -18.84
CA ALA A 666 14.92 -39.57 -18.92
C ALA A 666 14.69 -38.89 -17.55
N LEU A 667 14.53 -39.67 -16.48
CA LEU A 667 14.28 -39.13 -15.14
C LEU A 667 15.52 -38.45 -14.56
N ASN A 668 16.72 -38.99 -14.80
CA ASN A 668 17.97 -38.34 -14.41
C ASN A 668 18.23 -37.06 -15.21
N ALA A 669 17.89 -37.03 -16.50
CA ALA A 669 17.94 -35.78 -17.28
C ALA A 669 16.99 -34.72 -16.70
N SER A 670 15.77 -35.11 -16.30
CA SER A 670 14.83 -34.22 -15.62
C SER A 670 15.39 -33.67 -14.30
N LEU A 671 16.02 -34.52 -13.46
CA LEU A 671 16.63 -34.09 -12.20
C LEU A 671 17.85 -33.18 -12.38
N LYS A 672 18.60 -33.31 -13.48
CA LYS A 672 19.68 -32.36 -13.81
C LYS A 672 19.14 -30.97 -14.11
N LEU A 673 17.95 -30.86 -14.69
CA LEU A 673 17.29 -29.59 -14.99
C LEU A 673 16.61 -28.99 -13.75
N ASN A 674 15.95 -29.83 -12.95
CA ASN A 674 15.35 -29.45 -11.68
C ASN A 674 15.58 -30.52 -10.61
N PRO A 675 16.52 -30.30 -9.68
CA PRO A 675 16.79 -31.25 -8.59
C PRO A 675 15.66 -31.41 -7.57
N ASP A 676 14.70 -30.48 -7.50
CA ASP A 676 13.66 -30.43 -6.47
C ASP A 676 12.38 -31.14 -6.90
N GLN A 677 12.52 -32.44 -7.23
CA GLN A 677 11.42 -33.29 -7.68
C GLN A 677 11.36 -34.61 -6.88
N ASP A 678 10.76 -34.58 -5.69
CA ASP A 678 10.73 -35.74 -4.79
C ASP A 678 10.00 -36.96 -5.38
N ALA A 679 8.94 -36.72 -6.15
CA ALA A 679 8.23 -37.79 -6.85
C ALA A 679 9.13 -38.51 -7.88
N VAL A 680 10.00 -37.77 -8.57
CA VAL A 680 10.95 -38.32 -9.54
C VAL A 680 12.06 -39.10 -8.84
N LYS A 681 12.62 -38.55 -7.75
CA LYS A 681 13.61 -39.25 -6.90
C LYS A 681 13.06 -40.57 -6.37
N LYS A 682 11.79 -40.59 -5.94
CA LYS A 682 11.12 -41.80 -5.45
C LYS A 682 10.95 -42.83 -6.57
N LEU A 683 10.53 -42.40 -7.76
CA LEU A 683 10.37 -43.28 -8.92
C LEU A 683 11.71 -43.90 -9.38
N ILE A 684 12.78 -43.12 -9.42
CA ILE A 684 14.13 -43.65 -9.74
C ILE A 684 14.51 -44.78 -8.77
N LYS A 685 14.36 -44.56 -7.47
CA LYS A 685 14.63 -45.59 -6.45
C LYS A 685 13.76 -46.83 -6.58
N GLU A 686 12.56 -46.70 -7.13
CA GLU A 686 11.65 -47.82 -7.41
C GLU A 686 12.09 -48.61 -8.65
N ILE A 687 12.60 -47.93 -9.67
CA ILE A 687 13.11 -48.56 -10.90
C ILE A 687 14.41 -49.34 -10.63
N GLU A 688 15.27 -48.79 -9.76
CA GLU A 688 16.56 -49.37 -9.36
C GLU A 688 16.43 -50.60 -8.44
N LYS A 689 15.28 -50.77 -7.79
CA LYS A 689 14.91 -52.01 -7.09
C LYS A 689 14.45 -53.08 -8.06
#